data_AF-A0A927X9F0-F1
#
_entry.id   AF-A0A927X9F0-F1
#
_cell.length_a   1.000
_cell.length_b   1.000
_cell.length_c   1.000
_cell.angle_alpha   90.00
_cell.angle_beta   90.00
_cell.angle_gamma   90.00
#
_symmetry.space_group_name_H-M   'P 1'
#
loop_
_entity.id
_entity.type
_entity.pdbx_description
1 polymer ?
#
loop_
_entity_poly.entity_id
_entity_poly.type
_entity_poly.pdbx_seq_one_letter_code
_entity_poly.pdbx_strand_id
1 'polypeptide(L)'
;MKNIKKILFTLLIMVVFTILSSCSINIDNPNINVDEPEITEYTVSFVVNSDNITTKEIKYEKGKKLSEDDIKKDVFENKIPTKTGYTMENWYSDKDYSTSVGLPTIVSQDTTLYLKWVKNTVSLSYYVDNKLKETITIDEGEILTDIYTPTKNGYTFDGWYTDNTYTTKFNFNNKLTANTSVYGKFVQNSSDEPITTYTLNYYLDGSLHHTDTVLSNLNTVAIANPSKENHTFDGWYTDNTYTTKFTFGSKLTANTNVYGKFVPITTYSLNYYVDGSLHQTASFASNVNTTAITTPTKTGYTFDGWYTTNTYTTRFTFGNKLTTNTNIYGKFDINTYKVEFYDGSTLLATQQVEYNDYAEELLSTDTNKENYTFVGWCTDSACTNQISLSTYKITQATKLYAKYTLDNIDSLSLNVTAFSGYNEGAYIEFDRTEGVDLSNYEVYYQKSGASTPTKIDSELIRENTTTIRADILGLTQGTYTITIKLTGTDVSEEKSVTVYQADRSGYAHFVADTDAIGAYNEDGSLKSNADVIYVSNETKNTVTYGSYTGLVQILSNANKFTNPVVIRILDKISTNQWKAKSDAPRIYESGNNYGTNYTEATFNSYITNELETTYGDNLVGLTNKIMIQQELKQITYSYTTTQTGLSSVSKTEKTLEEDATTSYNRNDFSEAKGKTVYDDDSYFNMLDISESTKGLTLEGVGSSAEIFQWGMTFKKCTNVEIKNLTFTSAPEDACSIEGNKDSVANYKNYWIHNNTFNRGLNNWDLTGEKDKYAGDGAMDLKYCQGVTASYNKFNNCKKTGLVGGGDSNIQYNITFHHNYYNQVESRLPLGRQANMHMYNNYYYDCDVTVDIRANAYAFLEANYFENSQKPRTTVKSDNGYYPFVKSYNDVYDSCSDPASNYGTAFIASSRDSYPDTYDSTVNGCNINGTSYLKFDTDSTLFYYNTSTKKSNVTYLTDAATAKTDCISNSGVLSGTFVGNGSGSSSGGSTGGSTGGESGGSSTPITGSTTITFNNFTTETLSTTTTLNGITLIKNTKTVAVQEFSEAKTINGQAINKYVSFGGGASYTDGCVQFTTTATANITVYYASGGSSERFAAIFNDTEGKLDEATTPTVIKDANTIVSYTFNNIEAGNLAIGSSSSGINIVAIVIEYI
;
A
#
# COMPACT_ATOMS: atom_id res chain seq x y z
N MET A 1 -72.30 -8.10 27.15
CA MET A 1 -71.50 -8.12 25.90
C MET A 1 -69.98 -7.87 26.08
N LYS A 2 -69.48 -7.26 27.17
CA LYS A 2 -68.03 -7.12 27.41
C LYS A 2 -67.31 -8.37 27.97
N ASN A 3 -68.03 -9.32 28.58
CA ASN A 3 -67.43 -10.55 29.14
C ASN A 3 -67.35 -11.74 28.17
N ILE A 4 -67.98 -11.66 26.99
CA ILE A 4 -67.90 -12.73 25.96
C ILE A 4 -66.66 -12.57 25.08
N LYS A 5 -66.18 -11.33 24.84
CA LYS A 5 -64.94 -11.08 24.06
C LYS A 5 -63.66 -11.48 24.80
N LYS A 6 -63.62 -11.39 26.14
CA LYS A 6 -62.46 -11.87 26.93
C LYS A 6 -62.38 -13.39 26.98
N ILE A 7 -63.52 -14.09 27.05
CA ILE A 7 -63.53 -15.56 27.03
C ILE A 7 -63.15 -16.10 25.64
N LEU A 8 -63.59 -15.46 24.53
CA LEU A 8 -63.16 -15.85 23.19
C LEU A 8 -61.67 -15.57 22.90
N PHE A 9 -61.10 -14.49 23.45
CA PHE A 9 -59.69 -14.16 23.25
C PHE A 9 -58.76 -15.10 24.05
N THR A 10 -59.15 -15.49 25.26
CA THR A 10 -58.41 -16.48 26.05
C THR A 10 -58.56 -17.91 25.48
N LEU A 11 -59.72 -18.28 24.92
CA LEU A 11 -59.87 -19.56 24.22
C LEU A 11 -59.04 -19.65 22.94
N LEU A 12 -58.93 -18.54 22.18
CA LEU A 12 -58.15 -18.51 20.94
C LEU A 12 -56.64 -18.63 21.22
N ILE A 13 -56.15 -18.01 22.30
CA ILE A 13 -54.73 -18.12 22.72
C ILE A 13 -54.44 -19.51 23.30
N MET A 14 -55.37 -20.14 24.02
CA MET A 14 -55.20 -21.52 24.51
C MET A 14 -55.22 -22.56 23.39
N VAL A 15 -56.01 -22.36 22.33
CA VAL A 15 -56.05 -23.26 21.15
C VAL A 15 -54.79 -23.10 20.29
N VAL A 16 -54.23 -21.90 20.17
CA VAL A 16 -52.95 -21.68 19.47
C VAL A 16 -51.76 -22.30 20.24
N PHE A 17 -51.77 -22.27 21.58
CA PHE A 17 -50.72 -22.90 22.39
C PHE A 17 -50.85 -24.44 22.49
N THR A 18 -52.05 -25.02 22.42
CA THR A 18 -52.20 -26.49 22.34
C THR A 18 -51.88 -27.06 20.96
N ILE A 19 -52.07 -26.30 19.88
CA ILE A 19 -51.68 -26.73 18.52
C ILE A 19 -50.16 -26.62 18.30
N LEU A 20 -49.46 -25.69 18.97
CA LEU A 20 -48.00 -25.56 18.88
C LEU A 20 -47.21 -26.45 19.87
N SER A 21 -47.88 -27.22 20.74
CA SER A 21 -47.22 -28.15 21.68
C SER A 21 -47.50 -29.64 21.40
N SER A 22 -48.03 -30.00 20.22
CA SER A 22 -48.39 -31.40 19.90
C SER A 22 -48.10 -31.85 18.47
N CYS A 23 -47.02 -31.35 17.87
CA CYS A 23 -46.38 -32.00 16.71
C CYS A 23 -44.86 -31.89 16.82
N SER A 24 -44.26 -32.89 17.46
CA SER A 24 -42.88 -33.27 17.19
C SER A 24 -42.87 -33.94 15.80
N ILE A 25 -42.61 -33.17 14.75
CA ILE A 25 -42.14 -33.74 13.48
C ILE A 25 -40.63 -33.54 13.48
N ASN A 26 -39.96 -34.65 13.76
CA ASN A 26 -38.56 -34.86 13.48
C ASN A 26 -38.42 -35.11 11.98
N ILE A 27 -37.76 -34.21 11.25
CA ILE A 27 -37.23 -34.48 9.91
C ILE A 27 -35.77 -34.04 9.93
N ASP A 28 -34.91 -34.95 10.37
CA ASP A 28 -33.57 -35.09 9.80
C ASP A 28 -33.74 -35.48 8.32
N ASN A 29 -33.52 -34.54 7.42
CA ASN A 29 -33.21 -34.82 6.02
C ASN A 29 -32.36 -33.66 5.44
N PRO A 30 -31.04 -33.82 5.26
CA PRO A 30 -30.17 -32.75 4.77
C PRO A 30 -30.18 -32.67 3.24
N ASN A 31 -31.37 -32.67 2.61
CA ASN A 31 -31.53 -32.55 1.15
C ASN A 31 -32.92 -32.05 0.75
N ILE A 32 -33.31 -30.86 1.24
CA ILE A 32 -34.35 -30.06 0.59
C ILE A 32 -33.77 -28.67 0.32
N ASN A 33 -33.34 -28.47 -0.91
CA ASN A 33 -33.14 -27.14 -1.47
C ASN A 33 -34.55 -26.54 -1.66
N VAL A 34 -35.00 -25.75 -0.69
CA VAL A 34 -36.13 -24.85 -0.93
C VAL A 34 -35.48 -23.62 -1.56
N ASP A 35 -35.56 -23.49 -2.88
CA ASP A 35 -35.27 -22.20 -3.52
C ASP A 35 -36.10 -21.16 -2.78
N GLU A 36 -35.43 -20.21 -2.12
CA GLU A 36 -36.11 -19.03 -1.60
C GLU A 36 -36.88 -18.40 -2.77
N PRO A 37 -38.17 -18.05 -2.60
CA PRO A 37 -38.90 -17.43 -3.69
C PRO A 37 -38.17 -16.14 -4.06
N GLU A 38 -37.71 -16.01 -5.31
CA GLU A 38 -37.15 -14.75 -5.83
C GLU A 38 -38.14 -13.61 -5.53
N ILE A 39 -37.82 -12.80 -4.53
CA ILE A 39 -38.58 -11.58 -4.25
C ILE A 39 -38.22 -10.61 -5.35
N THR A 40 -39.13 -10.42 -6.31
CA THR A 40 -38.96 -9.38 -7.33
C THR A 40 -39.12 -8.02 -6.66
N GLU A 41 -38.06 -7.23 -6.59
CA GLU A 41 -38.07 -5.84 -6.13
C GLU A 41 -38.06 -4.87 -7.30
N TYR A 42 -38.65 -3.69 -7.11
CA TYR A 42 -38.57 -2.59 -8.05
C TYR A 42 -38.10 -1.31 -7.36
N THR A 43 -37.36 -0.49 -8.11
CA THR A 43 -36.81 0.78 -7.64
C THR A 43 -37.82 1.90 -7.84
N VAL A 44 -38.12 2.64 -6.78
CA VAL A 44 -38.90 3.88 -6.85
C VAL A 44 -37.98 5.06 -6.57
N SER A 45 -37.77 5.91 -7.57
CA SER A 45 -36.94 7.11 -7.47
C SER A 45 -37.82 8.33 -7.16
N PHE A 46 -37.58 9.02 -6.06
CA PHE A 46 -38.32 10.21 -5.63
C PHE A 46 -37.53 11.48 -5.94
N VAL A 47 -38.12 12.39 -6.71
CA VAL A 47 -37.54 13.68 -7.11
C VAL A 47 -38.25 14.81 -6.35
N VAL A 48 -37.53 15.48 -5.44
CA VAL A 48 -38.14 16.40 -4.44
C VAL A 48 -37.98 17.90 -4.80
N ASN A 49 -36.98 18.25 -5.63
CA ASN A 49 -36.70 19.63 -6.06
C ASN A 49 -36.51 19.71 -7.58
N SER A 50 -37.19 20.66 -8.24
CA SER A 50 -37.21 20.80 -9.70
C SER A 50 -35.93 21.40 -10.30
N ASP A 51 -35.15 22.15 -9.50
CA ASP A 51 -34.09 23.02 -10.03
C ASP A 51 -32.66 22.49 -9.71
N ASN A 52 -32.55 21.53 -8.78
CA ASN A 52 -31.36 20.74 -8.46
C ASN A 52 -31.85 19.33 -8.07
N ILE A 53 -31.63 18.33 -8.93
CA ILE A 53 -32.18 16.98 -8.77
C ILE A 53 -31.50 16.28 -7.58
N THR A 54 -32.10 16.37 -6.39
CA THR A 54 -31.88 15.39 -5.31
C THR A 54 -32.87 14.24 -5.52
N THR A 55 -32.37 13.10 -5.98
CA THR A 55 -33.08 11.83 -6.11
C THR A 55 -32.82 10.95 -4.90
N LYS A 56 -33.87 10.42 -4.27
CA LYS A 56 -33.76 9.31 -3.31
C LYS A 56 -34.36 8.06 -3.92
N GLU A 57 -33.59 6.98 -3.98
CA GLU A 57 -34.01 5.71 -4.57
C GLU A 57 -34.25 4.67 -3.49
N ILE A 58 -35.40 4.01 -3.53
CA ILE A 58 -35.78 3.00 -2.54
C ILE A 58 -36.35 1.79 -3.28
N LYS A 59 -35.90 0.59 -2.91
CA LYS A 59 -36.43 -0.67 -3.43
C LYS A 59 -37.64 -1.11 -2.62
N TYR A 60 -38.68 -1.52 -3.33
CA TYR A 60 -39.89 -2.09 -2.72
C TYR A 60 -40.23 -3.41 -3.38
N GLU A 61 -40.71 -4.37 -2.60
CA GLU A 61 -41.21 -5.63 -3.11
C GLU A 61 -42.37 -5.42 -4.10
N LYS A 62 -42.39 -6.21 -5.17
CA LYS A 62 -43.49 -6.22 -6.16
C LYS A 62 -44.82 -6.46 -5.47
N GLY A 63 -45.74 -5.51 -5.64
CA GLY A 63 -47.08 -5.54 -5.03
C GLY A 63 -47.20 -4.71 -3.75
N LYS A 64 -46.12 -4.14 -3.20
CA LYS A 64 -46.17 -3.20 -2.08
C LYS A 64 -47.10 -2.02 -2.45
N LYS A 65 -48.08 -1.76 -1.58
CA LYS A 65 -48.90 -0.55 -1.61
C LYS A 65 -48.14 0.55 -0.86
N LEU A 66 -47.55 1.47 -1.61
CA LEU A 66 -46.85 2.64 -1.10
C LEU A 66 -47.86 3.69 -0.64
N SER A 67 -47.95 3.94 0.66
CA SER A 67 -48.81 4.96 1.29
C SER A 67 -48.06 6.27 1.56
N GLU A 68 -48.80 7.30 1.96
CA GLU A 68 -48.21 8.59 2.35
C GLU A 68 -47.31 8.47 3.59
N ASP A 69 -47.63 7.58 4.51
CA ASP A 69 -46.82 7.32 5.71
C ASP A 69 -45.55 6.53 5.38
N ASP A 70 -45.61 5.59 4.42
CA ASP A 70 -44.42 4.91 3.91
C ASP A 70 -43.45 5.94 3.29
N ILE A 71 -43.95 6.89 2.49
CA ILE A 71 -43.11 7.95 1.91
C ILE A 71 -42.55 8.87 3.01
N LYS A 72 -43.37 9.29 3.99
CA LYS A 72 -42.89 10.13 5.12
C LYS A 72 -41.78 9.45 5.89
N LYS A 73 -41.89 8.14 6.14
CA LYS A 73 -40.89 7.36 6.86
C LYS A 73 -39.66 7.11 5.99
N ASP A 74 -39.84 6.53 4.81
CA ASP A 74 -38.75 5.97 4.02
C ASP A 74 -38.01 7.06 3.23
N VAL A 75 -38.71 8.09 2.75
CA VAL A 75 -38.11 9.21 1.99
C VAL A 75 -37.64 10.32 2.93
N PHE A 76 -38.44 10.67 3.93
CA PHE A 76 -38.23 11.88 4.74
C PHE A 76 -37.93 11.62 6.23
N GLU A 77 -37.74 10.37 6.66
CA GLU A 77 -37.41 10.03 8.07
C GLU A 77 -38.38 10.64 9.09
N ASN A 78 -39.67 10.66 8.77
CA ASN A 78 -40.76 11.29 9.53
C ASN A 78 -40.69 12.82 9.64
N LYS A 79 -39.86 13.49 8.84
CA LYS A 79 -39.70 14.95 8.83
C LYS A 79 -40.09 15.52 7.46
N ILE A 80 -41.37 15.90 7.32
CA ILE A 80 -41.91 16.46 6.07
C ILE A 80 -41.09 17.70 5.66
N PRO A 81 -40.59 17.78 4.41
CA PRO A 81 -39.88 18.96 3.93
C PRO A 81 -40.80 20.19 3.92
N THR A 82 -40.26 21.35 4.25
CA THR A 82 -40.98 22.64 4.18
C THR A 82 -40.26 23.58 3.23
N LYS A 83 -41.03 24.27 2.37
CA LYS A 83 -40.53 25.29 1.45
C LYS A 83 -41.26 26.60 1.74
N THR A 84 -40.57 27.59 2.32
CA THR A 84 -41.18 28.86 2.74
C THR A 84 -41.93 29.53 1.58
N GLY A 85 -43.22 29.84 1.78
CA GLY A 85 -44.09 30.45 0.76
C GLY A 85 -44.70 29.47 -0.25
N TYR A 86 -44.55 28.16 -0.06
CA TYR A 86 -45.13 27.11 -0.92
C TYR A 86 -45.80 26.00 -0.09
N THR A 87 -46.81 25.37 -0.67
CA THR A 87 -47.51 24.19 -0.15
C THR A 87 -47.26 22.99 -1.09
N MET A 88 -47.04 21.80 -0.52
CA MET A 88 -46.91 20.55 -1.29
C MET A 88 -48.25 20.17 -1.90
N GLU A 89 -48.31 19.96 -3.21
CA GLU A 89 -49.56 19.63 -3.92
C GLU A 89 -49.76 18.11 -4.00
N ASN A 90 -48.96 17.41 -4.81
CA ASN A 90 -49.03 15.95 -4.97
C ASN A 90 -47.75 15.39 -5.63
N TRP A 91 -47.67 14.06 -5.72
CA TRP A 91 -46.70 13.34 -6.54
C TRP A 91 -47.22 13.09 -7.96
N TYR A 92 -46.31 13.09 -8.92
CA TYR A 92 -46.60 12.91 -10.35
C TYR A 92 -45.66 11.88 -10.97
N SER A 93 -46.10 11.12 -11.97
CA SER A 93 -45.25 10.11 -12.65
C SER A 93 -44.35 10.70 -13.73
N ASP A 94 -44.48 11.99 -14.01
CA ASP A 94 -43.75 12.70 -15.06
C ASP A 94 -43.26 14.07 -14.59
N LYS A 95 -42.14 14.51 -15.16
CA LYS A 95 -41.48 15.78 -14.85
C LYS A 95 -42.29 17.03 -15.21
N ASP A 96 -43.26 16.89 -16.12
CA ASP A 96 -44.12 17.98 -16.58
C ASP A 96 -45.37 18.11 -15.70
N TYR A 97 -45.48 17.29 -14.65
CA TYR A 97 -46.58 17.25 -13.69
C TYR A 97 -47.97 17.08 -14.32
N SER A 98 -48.03 16.31 -15.41
CA SER A 98 -49.26 16.09 -16.18
C SER A 98 -50.11 14.95 -15.62
N THR A 99 -49.49 13.95 -14.99
CA THR A 99 -50.14 12.73 -14.49
C THR A 99 -49.91 12.59 -12.99
N SER A 100 -50.94 12.91 -12.19
CA SER A 100 -50.86 12.77 -10.73
C SER A 100 -50.94 11.31 -10.30
N VAL A 101 -50.14 10.95 -9.29
CA VAL A 101 -50.11 9.61 -8.69
C VAL A 101 -50.88 9.65 -7.37
N GLY A 102 -52.03 8.99 -7.34
CA GLY A 102 -52.83 8.86 -6.11
C GLY A 102 -52.19 7.87 -5.14
N LEU A 103 -52.02 8.27 -3.89
CA LEU A 103 -51.57 7.37 -2.82
C LEU A 103 -52.77 6.76 -2.07
N PRO A 104 -52.71 5.47 -1.68
CA PRO A 104 -51.58 4.56 -1.90
C PRO A 104 -51.51 4.03 -3.35
N THR A 105 -50.29 3.83 -3.85
CA THR A 105 -50.02 3.26 -5.20
C THR A 105 -49.32 1.90 -5.11
N ILE A 106 -49.53 1.01 -6.09
CA ILE A 106 -48.90 -0.33 -6.11
C ILE A 106 -47.59 -0.28 -6.89
N VAL A 107 -46.51 -0.78 -6.29
CA VAL A 107 -45.23 -0.94 -6.97
C VAL A 107 -45.26 -2.19 -7.86
N SER A 108 -45.31 -2.00 -9.18
CA SER A 108 -45.35 -3.10 -10.16
C SER A 108 -44.21 -3.09 -11.18
N GLN A 109 -43.40 -2.03 -11.20
CA GLN A 109 -42.22 -1.81 -12.03
C GLN A 109 -41.38 -0.65 -11.48
N ASP A 110 -40.15 -0.49 -11.98
CA ASP A 110 -39.35 0.70 -11.71
C ASP A 110 -40.10 1.97 -12.12
N THR A 111 -40.15 2.96 -11.23
CA THR A 111 -40.96 4.17 -11.40
C THR A 111 -40.28 5.38 -10.80
N THR A 112 -40.41 6.55 -11.44
CA THR A 112 -39.96 7.83 -10.89
C THR A 112 -41.17 8.69 -10.49
N LEU A 113 -41.15 9.25 -9.28
CA LEU A 113 -42.19 10.14 -8.77
C LEU A 113 -41.63 11.56 -8.54
N TYR A 114 -42.32 12.56 -9.06
CA TYR A 114 -41.95 13.98 -9.02
C TYR A 114 -42.86 14.76 -8.07
N LEU A 115 -42.28 15.45 -7.09
CA LEU A 115 -43.00 16.29 -6.14
C LEU A 115 -43.30 17.67 -6.74
N LYS A 116 -44.55 18.12 -6.65
CA LYS A 116 -44.95 19.49 -7.06
C LYS A 116 -45.21 20.41 -5.87
N TRP A 117 -44.58 21.58 -5.90
CA TRP A 117 -44.80 22.68 -4.95
C TRP A 117 -45.68 23.76 -5.58
N VAL A 118 -46.72 24.22 -4.87
CA VAL A 118 -47.61 25.32 -5.29
C VAL A 118 -47.37 26.52 -4.39
N LYS A 119 -47.18 27.71 -4.99
CA LYS A 119 -46.91 28.95 -4.24
C LYS A 119 -48.15 29.35 -3.44
N ASN A 120 -47.95 29.81 -2.20
CA ASN A 120 -49.04 30.30 -1.36
C ASN A 120 -49.56 31.64 -1.90
N THR A 121 -50.88 31.83 -1.84
CA THR A 121 -51.53 33.07 -2.27
C THR A 121 -52.33 33.68 -1.13
N VAL A 122 -52.43 35.01 -1.12
CA VAL A 122 -53.19 35.82 -0.18
C VAL A 122 -54.10 36.79 -0.93
N SER A 123 -55.17 37.24 -0.30
CA SER A 123 -56.19 38.07 -0.93
C SER A 123 -56.35 39.44 -0.28
N LEU A 124 -56.64 40.47 -1.08
CA LEU A 124 -57.06 41.80 -0.62
C LEU A 124 -58.51 42.05 -1.07
N SER A 125 -59.40 42.30 -0.12
CA SER A 125 -60.83 42.55 -0.37
C SER A 125 -61.20 44.01 -0.17
N TYR A 126 -61.76 44.65 -1.19
CA TYR A 126 -62.19 46.05 -1.18
C TYR A 126 -63.67 46.19 -0.80
N TYR A 127 -63.98 46.99 0.21
CA TYR A 127 -65.33 47.29 0.67
C TYR A 127 -65.69 48.77 0.46
N VAL A 128 -66.79 49.02 -0.25
CA VAL A 128 -67.35 50.37 -0.47
C VAL A 128 -68.74 50.41 0.13
N ASP A 129 -69.04 51.40 0.97
CA ASP A 129 -70.30 51.47 1.75
C ASP A 129 -70.59 50.15 2.51
N ASN A 130 -69.55 49.55 3.10
CA ASN A 130 -69.58 48.26 3.80
C ASN A 130 -70.06 47.06 2.96
N LYS A 131 -70.06 47.18 1.63
CA LYS A 131 -70.33 46.07 0.69
C LYS A 131 -69.07 45.66 -0.03
N LEU A 132 -68.84 44.36 -0.16
CA LEU A 132 -67.72 43.81 -0.92
C LEU A 132 -67.85 44.24 -2.38
N LYS A 133 -66.81 44.91 -2.89
CA LYS A 133 -66.74 45.35 -4.28
C LYS A 133 -65.95 44.37 -5.13
N GLU A 134 -64.77 43.97 -4.67
CA GLU A 134 -63.84 43.12 -5.40
C GLU A 134 -62.84 42.47 -4.43
N THR A 135 -62.34 41.30 -4.79
CA THR A 135 -61.25 40.60 -4.11
C THR A 135 -60.16 40.30 -5.13
N ILE A 136 -58.91 40.69 -4.83
CA ILE A 136 -57.74 40.40 -5.67
C ILE A 136 -56.88 39.37 -4.94
N THR A 137 -56.41 38.34 -5.65
CA THR A 137 -55.48 37.32 -5.14
C THR A 137 -54.08 37.59 -5.70
N ILE A 138 -53.07 37.58 -4.83
CA ILE A 138 -51.66 37.72 -5.19
C ILE A 138 -50.81 36.70 -4.44
N ASP A 139 -49.57 36.48 -4.88
CA ASP A 139 -48.62 35.63 -4.18
C ASP A 139 -48.28 36.20 -2.79
N GLU A 140 -48.18 35.33 -1.79
CA GLU A 140 -47.82 35.69 -0.42
C GLU A 140 -46.44 36.38 -0.38
N GLY A 141 -46.38 37.60 0.18
CA GLY A 141 -45.15 38.38 0.31
C GLY A 141 -44.89 39.38 -0.83
N GLU A 142 -45.80 39.53 -1.78
CA GLU A 142 -45.72 40.54 -2.86
C GLU A 142 -46.44 41.85 -2.49
N ILE A 143 -46.15 42.92 -3.24
CA ILE A 143 -46.78 44.25 -3.13
C ILE A 143 -47.82 44.40 -4.24
N LEU A 144 -48.97 45.01 -3.95
CA LEU A 144 -50.02 45.25 -4.94
C LEU A 144 -49.69 46.49 -5.80
N THR A 145 -49.58 46.31 -7.12
CA THR A 145 -49.22 47.41 -8.05
C THR A 145 -50.41 48.14 -8.67
N ASP A 146 -51.60 47.52 -8.72
CA ASP A 146 -52.83 48.10 -9.28
C ASP A 146 -53.87 48.35 -8.18
N ILE A 147 -54.14 49.61 -7.88
CA ILE A 147 -55.00 50.03 -6.75
C ILE A 147 -56.36 50.53 -7.25
N TYR A 148 -57.44 49.88 -6.83
CA TYR A 148 -58.80 50.33 -7.13
C TYR A 148 -59.12 51.65 -6.39
N THR A 149 -59.66 52.65 -7.09
CA THR A 149 -60.07 53.94 -6.49
C THR A 149 -61.55 54.22 -6.81
N PRO A 150 -62.47 54.19 -5.82
CA PRO A 150 -63.90 54.30 -6.07
C PRO A 150 -64.37 55.76 -6.16
N THR A 151 -65.46 56.00 -6.90
CA THR A 151 -66.09 57.32 -7.04
C THR A 151 -67.51 57.32 -6.43
N LYS A 152 -67.89 58.43 -5.76
CA LYS A 152 -69.22 58.61 -5.15
C LYS A 152 -69.72 60.05 -5.40
N ASN A 153 -70.86 60.17 -6.08
CA ASN A 153 -71.35 61.47 -6.54
C ASN A 153 -71.68 62.41 -5.36
N GLY A 154 -71.14 63.64 -5.36
CA GLY A 154 -71.27 64.60 -4.26
C GLY A 154 -70.30 64.38 -3.08
N TYR A 155 -69.36 63.45 -3.19
CA TYR A 155 -68.37 63.13 -2.16
C TYR A 155 -66.96 62.99 -2.75
N THR A 156 -65.92 63.27 -1.95
CA THR A 156 -64.50 63.06 -2.29
C THR A 156 -63.98 61.79 -1.59
N PHE A 157 -63.27 60.91 -2.30
CA PHE A 157 -62.66 59.70 -1.73
C PHE A 157 -61.38 60.05 -0.94
N ASP A 158 -61.33 59.68 0.34
CA ASP A 158 -60.24 60.01 1.26
C ASP A 158 -59.13 58.93 1.33
N GLY A 159 -59.49 57.68 1.02
CA GLY A 159 -58.57 56.54 0.97
C GLY A 159 -59.15 55.24 1.50
N TRP A 160 -58.32 54.20 1.47
CA TRP A 160 -58.61 52.87 2.00
C TRP A 160 -58.14 52.71 3.44
N TYR A 161 -58.96 52.10 4.28
CA TYR A 161 -58.70 51.87 5.70
C TYR A 161 -58.83 50.39 6.05
N THR A 162 -58.07 49.88 7.02
CA THR A 162 -58.13 48.46 7.43
C THR A 162 -59.36 48.12 8.25
N ASP A 163 -60.17 49.11 8.61
CA ASP A 163 -61.36 48.97 9.43
C ASP A 163 -62.51 49.83 8.88
N ASN A 164 -63.75 49.40 9.14
CA ASN A 164 -64.96 50.08 8.68
C ASN A 164 -65.32 51.34 9.50
N THR A 165 -64.56 51.64 10.56
CA THR A 165 -64.63 52.90 11.32
C THR A 165 -63.63 53.94 10.81
N TYR A 166 -62.85 53.59 9.80
CA TYR A 166 -61.86 54.41 9.11
C TYR A 166 -60.79 55.03 10.04
N THR A 167 -60.27 54.22 10.96
CA THR A 167 -59.26 54.65 11.94
C THR A 167 -57.82 54.50 11.44
N THR A 168 -57.54 53.40 10.73
CA THR A 168 -56.18 53.08 10.29
C THR A 168 -56.10 53.02 8.76
N LYS A 169 -55.33 53.93 8.17
CA LYS A 169 -55.18 54.01 6.71
C LYS A 169 -54.30 52.86 6.22
N PHE A 170 -54.75 52.14 5.18
CA PHE A 170 -54.01 51.04 4.60
C PHE A 170 -52.87 51.55 3.71
N ASN A 171 -51.66 50.99 3.86
CA ASN A 171 -50.48 51.35 3.08
C ASN A 171 -50.18 50.28 2.03
N PHE A 172 -50.41 50.61 0.76
CA PHE A 172 -50.20 49.71 -0.36
C PHE A 172 -48.73 49.41 -0.69
N ASN A 173 -47.76 50.08 -0.04
CA ASN A 173 -46.34 49.77 -0.22
C ASN A 173 -45.85 48.59 0.66
N ASN A 174 -46.71 48.07 1.54
CA ASN A 174 -46.36 46.92 2.38
C ASN A 174 -46.66 45.61 1.65
N LYS A 175 -45.79 44.61 1.85
CA LYS A 175 -46.01 43.24 1.36
C LYS A 175 -47.24 42.64 2.03
N LEU A 176 -48.08 41.96 1.25
CA LEU A 176 -49.26 41.27 1.76
C LEU A 176 -48.87 39.86 2.21
N THR A 177 -48.96 39.56 3.50
CA THR A 177 -48.61 38.24 4.06
C THR A 177 -49.82 37.49 4.63
N ALA A 178 -51.02 38.07 4.51
CA ALA A 178 -52.27 37.45 4.96
C ALA A 178 -53.47 38.08 4.23
N ASN A 179 -54.59 37.34 4.21
CA ASN A 179 -55.85 37.86 3.70
C ASN A 179 -56.25 39.14 4.44
N THR A 180 -56.48 40.22 3.70
CA THR A 180 -56.72 41.56 4.25
C THR A 180 -57.98 42.18 3.65
N SER A 181 -58.73 42.92 4.45
CA SER A 181 -59.91 43.67 4.01
C SER A 181 -59.68 45.16 4.20
N VAL A 182 -60.09 45.97 3.21
CA VAL A 182 -59.98 47.43 3.24
C VAL A 182 -61.31 48.11 2.93
N TYR A 183 -61.57 49.26 3.56
CA TYR A 183 -62.84 50.00 3.53
C TYR A 183 -62.63 51.42 3.01
N GLY A 184 -63.44 51.84 2.04
CA GLY A 184 -63.31 53.14 1.37
C GLY A 184 -64.05 54.27 2.09
N LYS A 185 -63.33 55.34 2.49
CA LYS A 185 -63.90 56.52 3.16
C LYS A 185 -64.22 57.65 2.16
N PHE A 186 -65.38 58.29 2.34
CA PHE A 186 -65.85 59.40 1.50
C PHE A 186 -66.24 60.63 2.34
N VAL A 187 -65.96 61.84 1.83
CA VAL A 187 -66.24 63.13 2.48
C VAL A 187 -67.24 63.93 1.63
N GLN A 188 -68.36 64.38 2.20
CA GLN A 188 -69.42 65.10 1.46
C GLN A 188 -69.02 66.53 1.10
N ASN A 189 -69.34 66.98 -0.11
CA ASN A 189 -69.09 68.36 -0.56
C ASN A 189 -70.33 69.24 -0.23
N SER A 190 -70.15 70.38 0.46
CA SER A 190 -71.23 71.30 0.89
C SER A 190 -71.40 72.54 -0.01
N SER A 191 -72.64 72.90 -0.37
CA SER A 191 -73.10 74.11 -1.10
C SER A 191 -73.29 75.33 -0.13
N ASP A 192 -73.39 76.62 -0.47
CA ASP A 192 -73.81 77.42 -1.65
C ASP A 192 -73.11 78.81 -1.61
N GLU A 193 -72.51 79.28 -2.72
CA GLU A 193 -72.18 80.68 -3.09
C GLU A 193 -71.86 80.69 -4.61
N PRO A 194 -72.07 81.77 -5.39
CA PRO A 194 -71.74 81.78 -6.81
C PRO A 194 -70.21 81.72 -7.02
N ILE A 195 -69.71 80.53 -7.34
CA ILE A 195 -68.29 80.31 -7.58
C ILE A 195 -67.94 80.70 -9.02
N THR A 196 -66.98 81.61 -9.19
CA THR A 196 -66.45 81.99 -10.51
C THR A 196 -65.32 81.03 -10.89
N THR A 197 -65.18 80.65 -12.15
CA THR A 197 -64.08 79.76 -12.60
C THR A 197 -62.96 80.58 -13.24
N TYR A 198 -61.72 80.32 -12.83
CA TYR A 198 -60.49 80.84 -13.46
C TYR A 198 -59.72 79.72 -14.15
N THR A 199 -58.97 80.04 -15.20
CA THR A 199 -58.09 79.08 -15.86
C THR A 199 -56.64 79.23 -15.39
N LEU A 200 -55.96 78.10 -15.14
CA LEU A 200 -54.53 78.02 -14.92
C LEU A 200 -53.89 77.29 -16.09
N ASN A 201 -53.17 78.01 -16.92
CA ASN A 201 -52.57 77.49 -18.15
C ASN A 201 -51.09 77.19 -17.93
N TYR A 202 -50.70 75.95 -18.18
CA TYR A 202 -49.34 75.46 -18.01
C TYR A 202 -48.64 75.43 -19.36
N TYR A 203 -47.54 76.14 -19.48
CA TYR A 203 -46.73 76.22 -20.69
C TYR A 203 -45.41 75.48 -20.50
N LEU A 204 -45.07 74.61 -21.45
CA LEU A 204 -43.78 73.95 -21.55
C LEU A 204 -43.13 74.33 -22.88
N ASP A 205 -41.86 74.75 -22.82
CA ASP A 205 -41.09 75.17 -24.01
C ASP A 205 -41.87 76.16 -24.92
N GLY A 206 -42.61 77.09 -24.31
CA GLY A 206 -43.39 78.12 -25.00
C GLY A 206 -44.76 77.67 -25.54
N SER A 207 -45.12 76.39 -25.43
CA SER A 207 -46.39 75.82 -25.91
C SER A 207 -47.34 75.52 -24.75
N LEU A 208 -48.64 75.72 -24.96
CA LEU A 208 -49.65 75.36 -23.96
C LEU A 208 -49.68 73.83 -23.80
N HIS A 209 -49.31 73.35 -22.62
CA HIS A 209 -49.22 71.94 -22.29
C HIS A 209 -50.51 71.42 -21.65
N HIS A 210 -51.06 72.16 -20.69
CA HIS A 210 -52.23 71.76 -19.93
C HIS A 210 -53.01 73.00 -19.48
N THR A 211 -54.32 72.86 -19.23
CA THR A 211 -55.15 73.91 -18.65
C THR A 211 -56.02 73.30 -17.56
N ASP A 212 -55.93 73.84 -16.35
CA ASP A 212 -56.88 73.57 -15.27
C ASP A 212 -57.95 74.64 -15.21
N THR A 213 -59.16 74.23 -14.84
CA THR A 213 -60.23 75.15 -14.42
C THR A 213 -60.32 75.10 -12.91
N VAL A 214 -59.98 76.21 -12.25
CA VAL A 214 -59.95 76.34 -10.81
C VAL A 214 -61.10 77.24 -10.37
N LEU A 215 -61.98 76.71 -9.55
CA LEU A 215 -63.04 77.44 -8.88
C LEU A 215 -62.44 78.51 -7.95
N SER A 216 -62.96 79.74 -7.98
CA SER A 216 -62.40 80.92 -7.29
C SER A 216 -62.30 80.78 -5.77
N ASN A 217 -63.04 79.84 -5.19
CA ASN A 217 -63.00 79.53 -3.76
C ASN A 217 -62.04 78.38 -3.40
N LEU A 218 -61.46 77.69 -4.38
CA LEU A 218 -60.48 76.61 -4.20
C LEU A 218 -59.06 77.12 -4.40
N ASN A 219 -58.13 76.54 -3.63
CA ASN A 219 -56.70 76.75 -3.83
C ASN A 219 -56.23 75.96 -5.06
N THR A 220 -55.28 76.49 -5.83
CA THR A 220 -54.64 75.76 -6.92
C THR A 220 -53.94 74.52 -6.38
N VAL A 221 -54.19 73.36 -6.98
CA VAL A 221 -53.50 72.11 -6.65
C VAL A 221 -52.33 71.95 -7.62
N ALA A 222 -51.17 71.54 -7.11
CA ALA A 222 -50.02 71.26 -7.96
C ALA A 222 -50.32 70.05 -8.87
N ILE A 223 -50.08 70.21 -10.17
CA ILE A 223 -50.05 69.07 -11.09
C ILE A 223 -48.73 68.31 -10.96
N ALA A 224 -48.70 67.07 -11.44
CA ALA A 224 -47.46 66.29 -11.54
C ALA A 224 -46.40 67.11 -12.29
N ASN A 225 -45.19 67.17 -11.74
CA ASN A 225 -44.09 67.88 -12.38
C ASN A 225 -43.82 67.26 -13.76
N PRO A 226 -43.69 68.08 -14.81
CA PRO A 226 -43.37 67.61 -16.14
C PRO A 226 -41.93 67.09 -16.18
N SER A 227 -41.67 66.09 -16.99
CA SER A 227 -40.34 65.52 -17.20
C SER A 227 -39.75 65.97 -18.54
N LYS A 228 -38.42 66.21 -18.56
CA LYS A 228 -37.65 66.49 -19.77
C LYS A 228 -36.34 65.71 -19.71
N GLU A 229 -36.01 65.02 -20.79
CA GLU A 229 -34.82 64.18 -20.87
C GLU A 229 -33.55 65.02 -20.61
N ASN A 230 -32.62 64.47 -19.82
CA ASN A 230 -31.35 65.10 -19.41
C ASN A 230 -31.46 66.43 -18.65
N HIS A 231 -32.64 66.76 -18.11
CA HIS A 231 -32.85 67.96 -17.30
C HIS A 231 -33.66 67.67 -16.02
N THR A 232 -33.45 68.47 -14.98
CA THR A 232 -34.29 68.49 -13.77
C THR A 232 -35.34 69.60 -13.86
N PHE A 233 -36.58 69.34 -13.43
CA PHE A 233 -37.64 70.35 -13.38
C PHE A 233 -37.44 71.26 -12.16
N ASP A 234 -37.08 72.51 -12.40
CA ASP A 234 -36.78 73.50 -11.36
C ASP A 234 -38.06 74.09 -10.74
N GLY A 235 -39.15 74.15 -11.52
CA GLY A 235 -40.46 74.58 -11.05
C GLY A 235 -41.27 75.34 -12.11
N TRP A 236 -42.49 75.71 -11.72
CA TRP A 236 -43.37 76.58 -12.50
C TRP A 236 -43.11 78.05 -12.16
N TYR A 237 -43.11 78.91 -13.18
CA TYR A 237 -42.84 80.34 -13.06
C TYR A 237 -43.96 81.15 -13.70
N THR A 238 -44.31 82.32 -13.16
CA THR A 238 -45.37 83.18 -13.71
C THR A 238 -44.98 83.93 -14.98
N ASP A 239 -43.70 83.86 -15.35
CA ASP A 239 -43.12 84.49 -16.54
C ASP A 239 -42.27 83.50 -17.33
N ASN A 240 -42.21 83.71 -18.65
CA ASN A 240 -41.43 82.87 -19.57
C ASN A 240 -39.92 83.10 -19.51
N THR A 241 -39.46 84.10 -18.75
CA THR A 241 -38.04 84.32 -18.42
C THR A 241 -37.61 83.63 -17.12
N TYR A 242 -38.53 82.92 -16.47
CA TYR A 242 -38.33 82.14 -15.25
C TYR A 242 -37.76 82.93 -14.08
N THR A 243 -38.23 84.16 -13.89
CA THR A 243 -37.76 85.07 -12.82
C THR A 243 -38.59 84.97 -11.56
N THR A 244 -39.90 84.74 -11.67
CA THR A 244 -40.85 84.73 -10.55
C THR A 244 -41.52 83.36 -10.43
N LYS A 245 -41.18 82.60 -9.40
CA LYS A 245 -41.67 81.23 -9.18
C LYS A 245 -43.15 81.24 -8.77
N PHE A 246 -43.97 80.41 -9.41
CA PHE A 246 -45.37 80.22 -9.08
C PHE A 246 -45.52 79.23 -7.91
N THR A 247 -46.38 79.58 -6.95
CA THR A 247 -46.59 78.80 -5.72
C THR A 247 -48.03 78.27 -5.68
N PHE A 248 -48.17 76.94 -5.70
CA PHE A 248 -49.48 76.29 -5.54
C PHE A 248 -50.00 76.40 -4.10
N GLY A 249 -51.28 76.11 -3.88
CA GLY A 249 -51.94 76.25 -2.59
C GLY A 249 -52.57 77.61 -2.31
N SER A 250 -52.59 78.52 -3.30
CA SER A 250 -53.28 79.83 -3.20
C SER A 250 -54.49 79.88 -4.13
N LYS A 251 -55.49 80.70 -3.78
CA LYS A 251 -56.66 80.93 -4.66
C LYS A 251 -56.26 81.78 -5.86
N LEU A 252 -56.80 81.46 -7.02
CA LEU A 252 -56.67 82.35 -8.18
C LEU A 252 -57.64 83.52 -8.05
N THR A 253 -57.17 84.71 -8.42
CA THR A 253 -58.00 85.92 -8.54
C THR A 253 -58.22 86.34 -9.99
N ALA A 254 -57.59 85.65 -10.95
CA ALA A 254 -57.72 85.83 -12.39
C ALA A 254 -57.17 84.60 -13.14
N ASN A 255 -57.44 84.50 -14.44
CA ASN A 255 -56.78 83.53 -15.31
C ASN A 255 -55.26 83.74 -15.27
N THR A 256 -54.49 82.68 -15.06
CA THR A 256 -53.05 82.74 -14.80
C THR A 256 -52.30 81.79 -15.75
N ASN A 257 -51.17 82.24 -16.29
CA ASN A 257 -50.26 81.40 -17.08
C ASN A 257 -49.01 81.08 -16.25
N VAL A 258 -48.52 79.85 -16.34
CA VAL A 258 -47.28 79.41 -15.68
C VAL A 258 -46.39 78.65 -16.65
N TYR A 259 -45.08 78.78 -16.52
CA TYR A 259 -44.05 78.28 -17.44
C TYR A 259 -43.09 77.35 -16.71
N GLY A 260 -42.89 76.14 -17.24
CA GLY A 260 -42.00 75.15 -16.64
C GLY A 260 -40.52 75.40 -16.97
N LYS A 261 -39.64 75.45 -15.96
CA LYS A 261 -38.19 75.57 -16.14
C LYS A 261 -37.47 74.24 -15.95
N PHE A 262 -36.53 73.94 -16.83
CA PHE A 262 -35.69 72.75 -16.80
C PHE A 262 -34.19 73.10 -16.75
N VAL A 263 -33.39 72.38 -15.97
CA VAL A 263 -31.93 72.59 -15.79
C VAL A 263 -31.13 71.35 -16.22
N PRO A 264 -30.08 71.46 -17.06
CA PRO A 264 -29.32 70.29 -17.54
C PRO A 264 -28.60 69.50 -16.42
N ILE A 265 -28.53 68.17 -16.54
CA ILE A 265 -27.77 67.29 -15.63
C ILE A 265 -26.28 67.24 -16.05
N THR A 266 -25.35 67.59 -15.16
CA THR A 266 -23.90 67.66 -15.48
C THR A 266 -23.08 66.46 -14.99
N THR A 267 -23.59 65.69 -14.03
CA THR A 267 -22.89 64.52 -13.43
C THR A 267 -23.88 63.43 -13.08
N TYR A 268 -23.46 62.17 -13.20
CA TYR A 268 -24.20 61.00 -12.76
C TYR A 268 -23.41 60.23 -11.69
N SER A 269 -24.12 59.65 -10.72
CA SER A 269 -23.53 58.80 -9.68
C SER A 269 -23.59 57.32 -10.06
N LEU A 270 -22.50 56.59 -9.82
CA LEU A 270 -22.45 55.13 -9.81
C LEU A 270 -22.30 54.66 -8.35
N ASN A 271 -23.32 53.99 -7.83
CA ASN A 271 -23.37 53.51 -6.45
C ASN A 271 -23.08 52.02 -6.40
N TYR A 272 -22.04 51.63 -5.67
CA TYR A 272 -21.56 50.27 -5.51
C TYR A 272 -22.15 49.69 -4.22
N TYR A 273 -22.95 48.65 -4.33
CA TYR A 273 -23.57 47.94 -3.21
C TYR A 273 -22.90 46.59 -3.00
N VAL A 274 -22.54 46.28 -1.76
CA VAL A 274 -22.03 44.96 -1.34
C VAL A 274 -22.93 44.48 -0.19
N ASP A 275 -23.44 43.26 -0.28
CA ASP A 275 -24.38 42.68 0.69
C ASP A 275 -25.56 43.61 1.02
N GLY A 276 -26.12 44.26 -0.01
CA GLY A 276 -27.26 45.18 0.11
C GLY A 276 -26.95 46.55 0.74
N SER A 277 -25.72 46.77 1.20
CA SER A 277 -25.27 48.03 1.80
C SER A 277 -24.46 48.85 0.81
N LEU A 278 -24.59 50.18 0.86
CA LEU A 278 -23.78 51.07 0.01
C LEU A 278 -22.31 50.99 0.45
N HIS A 279 -21.48 50.40 -0.41
CA HIS A 279 -20.05 50.24 -0.20
C HIS A 279 -19.28 51.50 -0.60
N GLN A 280 -19.62 52.07 -1.77
CA GLN A 280 -18.96 53.27 -2.30
C GLN A 280 -19.88 53.99 -3.30
N THR A 281 -19.68 55.30 -3.47
CA THR A 281 -20.26 56.08 -4.57
C THR A 281 -19.15 56.75 -5.36
N ALA A 282 -19.17 56.61 -6.69
CA ALA A 282 -18.34 57.37 -7.61
C ALA A 282 -19.19 58.35 -8.43
N SER A 283 -18.65 59.52 -8.74
CA SER A 283 -19.33 60.54 -9.56
C SER A 283 -18.60 60.72 -10.89
N PHE A 284 -19.33 60.66 -12.00
CA PHE A 284 -18.80 60.81 -13.35
C PHE A 284 -19.51 61.98 -14.06
N ALA A 285 -18.75 62.81 -14.78
CA ALA A 285 -19.36 63.79 -15.69
C ALA A 285 -20.09 63.06 -16.82
N SER A 286 -21.15 63.65 -17.37
CA SER A 286 -22.04 63.03 -18.37
C SER A 286 -21.34 62.56 -19.66
N ASN A 287 -20.09 62.97 -19.90
CA ASN A 287 -19.28 62.61 -21.06
C ASN A 287 -18.05 61.73 -20.74
N VAL A 288 -17.88 61.29 -19.49
CA VAL A 288 -16.72 60.49 -19.05
C VAL A 288 -17.10 59.01 -18.92
N ASN A 289 -16.21 58.13 -19.39
CA ASN A 289 -16.37 56.68 -19.27
C ASN A 289 -16.15 56.23 -17.81
N THR A 290 -16.94 55.26 -17.34
CA THR A 290 -16.77 54.67 -16.01
C THR A 290 -15.49 53.86 -15.88
N THR A 291 -14.88 53.87 -14.70
CA THR A 291 -13.70 53.05 -14.36
C THR A 291 -14.03 52.09 -13.21
N ALA A 292 -13.44 50.89 -13.24
CA ALA A 292 -13.59 49.93 -12.15
C ALA A 292 -12.88 50.43 -10.87
N ILE A 293 -13.42 50.01 -9.72
CA ILE A 293 -12.80 50.24 -8.41
C ILE A 293 -12.02 49.00 -7.99
N THR A 294 -11.22 49.10 -6.92
CA THR A 294 -10.56 47.94 -6.32
C THR A 294 -11.59 46.88 -5.96
N THR A 295 -11.35 45.63 -6.37
CA THR A 295 -12.24 44.51 -6.11
C THR A 295 -12.44 44.33 -4.60
N PRO A 296 -13.68 44.29 -4.10
CA PRO A 296 -13.94 44.04 -2.69
C PRO A 296 -13.61 42.60 -2.33
N THR A 297 -13.07 42.38 -1.13
CA THR A 297 -12.69 41.04 -0.63
C THR A 297 -13.64 40.60 0.48
N LYS A 298 -14.02 39.33 0.47
CA LYS A 298 -14.86 38.69 1.50
C LYS A 298 -14.29 37.31 1.81
N THR A 299 -13.84 37.08 3.04
CA THR A 299 -13.20 35.82 3.45
C THR A 299 -14.12 34.64 3.17
N GLY A 300 -13.62 33.63 2.44
CA GLY A 300 -14.38 32.43 2.09
C GLY A 300 -15.27 32.54 0.87
N TYR A 301 -15.21 33.66 0.14
CA TYR A 301 -15.97 33.88 -1.09
C TYR A 301 -15.05 34.36 -2.22
N THR A 302 -15.41 34.04 -3.45
CA THR A 302 -14.79 34.54 -4.66
C THR A 302 -15.65 35.66 -5.25
N PHE A 303 -15.06 36.82 -5.53
CA PHE A 303 -15.78 37.93 -6.16
C PHE A 303 -15.99 37.63 -7.65
N ASP A 304 -17.25 37.41 -8.03
CA ASP A 304 -17.62 37.11 -9.41
C ASP A 304 -17.61 38.40 -10.24
N GLY A 305 -18.29 39.46 -9.80
CA GLY A 305 -18.37 40.71 -10.55
C GLY A 305 -19.42 41.70 -10.04
N TRP A 306 -19.52 42.84 -10.74
CA TRP A 306 -20.55 43.85 -10.51
C TRP A 306 -21.74 43.63 -11.45
N TYR A 307 -22.96 43.78 -10.94
CA TYR A 307 -24.22 43.55 -11.68
C TYR A 307 -25.16 44.74 -11.56
N THR A 308 -26.02 44.99 -12.55
CA THR A 308 -26.94 46.14 -12.56
C THR A 308 -28.16 45.97 -11.67
N THR A 309 -28.42 44.75 -11.18
CA THR A 309 -29.52 44.42 -10.27
C THR A 309 -28.99 43.58 -9.11
N ASN A 310 -29.72 43.60 -7.99
CA ASN A 310 -29.44 42.76 -6.82
C ASN A 310 -29.81 41.28 -7.02
N THR A 311 -30.46 40.95 -8.15
CA THR A 311 -30.70 39.58 -8.60
C THR A 311 -29.56 39.01 -9.44
N TYR A 312 -28.52 39.80 -9.68
CA TYR A 312 -27.28 39.41 -10.37
C TYR A 312 -27.49 38.81 -11.78
N THR A 313 -28.52 39.24 -12.50
CA THR A 313 -28.84 38.69 -13.82
C THR A 313 -28.06 39.34 -14.96
N THR A 314 -27.70 40.62 -14.83
CA THR A 314 -27.02 41.39 -15.88
C THR A 314 -25.72 42.00 -15.35
N ARG A 315 -24.59 41.56 -15.89
CA ARG A 315 -23.25 42.02 -15.47
C ARG A 315 -23.00 43.45 -15.96
N PHE A 316 -22.54 44.32 -15.07
CA PHE A 316 -22.18 45.69 -15.41
C PHE A 316 -20.81 45.74 -16.11
N THR A 317 -20.73 46.48 -17.21
CA THR A 317 -19.49 46.63 -18.01
C THR A 317 -18.94 48.03 -17.83
N PHE A 318 -17.74 48.14 -17.25
CA PHE A 318 -17.01 49.40 -17.13
C PHE A 318 -16.49 49.88 -18.50
N GLY A 319 -16.21 51.18 -18.62
CA GLY A 319 -15.74 51.81 -19.86
C GLY A 319 -16.85 52.48 -20.67
N ASN A 320 -18.11 52.33 -20.25
CA ASN A 320 -19.25 53.04 -20.84
C ASN A 320 -19.58 54.32 -20.05
N LYS A 321 -20.15 55.31 -20.75
CA LYS A 321 -20.66 56.57 -20.15
C LYS A 321 -21.98 56.31 -19.42
N LEU A 322 -22.21 57.02 -18.32
CA LEU A 322 -23.50 57.01 -17.63
C LEU A 322 -24.45 58.00 -18.29
N THR A 323 -25.71 57.61 -18.44
CA THR A 323 -26.83 58.46 -18.89
C THR A 323 -27.83 58.75 -17.78
N THR A 324 -27.72 58.04 -16.65
CA THR A 324 -28.53 58.21 -15.44
C THR A 324 -27.70 57.80 -14.20
N ASN A 325 -28.17 58.18 -13.02
CA ASN A 325 -27.63 57.62 -11.77
C ASN A 325 -27.88 56.11 -11.75
N THR A 326 -26.84 55.32 -11.54
CA THR A 326 -26.86 53.87 -11.67
C THR A 326 -26.42 53.20 -10.36
N ASN A 327 -27.13 52.16 -9.95
CA ASN A 327 -26.74 51.31 -8.83
C ASN A 327 -26.21 49.98 -9.38
N ILE A 328 -25.11 49.49 -8.82
CA ILE A 328 -24.53 48.18 -9.15
C ILE A 328 -24.23 47.38 -7.89
N TYR A 329 -24.28 46.06 -8.00
CA TYR A 329 -24.28 45.13 -6.86
C TYR A 329 -23.17 44.09 -7.06
N GLY A 330 -22.32 43.91 -6.05
CA GLY A 330 -21.23 42.93 -6.08
C GLY A 330 -21.73 41.53 -5.77
N LYS A 331 -21.51 40.58 -6.69
CA LYS A 331 -21.80 39.15 -6.48
C LYS A 331 -20.57 38.43 -5.94
N PHE A 332 -20.79 37.66 -4.89
CA PHE A 332 -19.79 36.80 -4.26
C PHE A 332 -20.30 35.35 -4.31
N ASP A 333 -19.51 34.47 -4.90
CA ASP A 333 -19.78 33.04 -4.90
C ASP A 333 -19.04 32.42 -3.71
N ILE A 334 -19.73 31.59 -2.92
CA ILE A 334 -19.12 30.93 -1.76
C ILE A 334 -18.08 29.91 -2.23
N ASN A 335 -16.93 29.88 -1.56
CA ASN A 335 -15.90 28.90 -1.90
C ASN A 335 -16.33 27.52 -1.38
N THR A 336 -16.04 26.48 -2.15
CA THR A 336 -16.18 25.08 -1.72
C THR A 336 -14.80 24.46 -1.48
N TYR A 337 -14.72 23.59 -0.48
CA TYR A 337 -13.51 22.86 -0.13
C TYR A 337 -13.76 21.36 -0.17
N LYS A 338 -12.77 20.64 -0.70
CA LYS A 338 -12.76 19.18 -0.72
C LYS A 338 -12.53 18.64 0.70
N VAL A 339 -13.42 17.77 1.16
CA VAL A 339 -13.25 16.96 2.37
C VAL A 339 -13.11 15.51 1.95
N GLU A 340 -12.04 14.85 2.41
CA GLU A 340 -11.75 13.45 2.10
C GLU A 340 -11.81 12.62 3.38
N PHE A 341 -12.59 11.54 3.37
CA PHE A 341 -12.78 10.63 4.50
C PHE A 341 -12.00 9.35 4.28
N TYR A 342 -11.19 8.93 5.26
CA TYR A 342 -10.29 7.78 5.16
C TYR A 342 -10.53 6.77 6.27
N ASP A 343 -10.41 5.47 5.97
CA ASP A 343 -10.08 4.41 6.93
C ASP A 343 -8.63 3.98 6.69
N GLY A 344 -7.74 4.31 7.62
CA GLY A 344 -6.30 4.17 7.42
C GLY A 344 -5.82 4.93 6.16
N SER A 345 -5.32 4.19 5.16
CA SER A 345 -4.89 4.73 3.86
C SER A 345 -5.99 4.69 2.79
N THR A 346 -7.11 4.02 3.05
CA THR A 346 -8.21 3.83 2.11
C THR A 346 -9.13 5.04 2.10
N LEU A 347 -9.33 5.67 0.94
CA LEU A 347 -10.31 6.74 0.77
C LEU A 347 -11.72 6.15 0.72
N LEU A 348 -12.54 6.46 1.71
CA LEU A 348 -13.94 6.02 1.81
C LEU A 348 -14.85 6.89 0.94
N ALA A 349 -14.73 8.22 1.09
CA ALA A 349 -15.61 9.17 0.42
C ALA A 349 -14.95 10.54 0.23
N THR A 350 -15.51 11.33 -0.69
CA THR A 350 -15.16 12.74 -0.89
C THR A 350 -16.42 13.59 -0.90
N GLN A 351 -16.39 14.72 -0.20
CA GLN A 351 -17.45 15.72 -0.19
C GLN A 351 -16.92 17.09 -0.64
N GLN A 352 -17.79 17.90 -1.24
CA GLN A 352 -17.54 19.32 -1.49
C GLN A 352 -18.38 20.12 -0.50
N VAL A 353 -17.72 20.84 0.40
CA VAL A 353 -18.39 21.55 1.50
C VAL A 353 -18.17 23.05 1.34
N GLU A 354 -19.24 23.84 1.46
CA GLU A 354 -19.14 25.30 1.41
C GLU A 354 -18.31 25.85 2.58
N TYR A 355 -17.66 26.99 2.36
CA TYR A 355 -16.86 27.65 3.39
C TYR A 355 -17.68 27.90 4.66
N ASN A 356 -17.11 27.49 5.79
CA ASN A 356 -17.68 27.65 7.13
C ASN A 356 -18.96 26.81 7.38
N ASP A 357 -19.19 25.80 6.55
CA ASP A 357 -20.22 24.77 6.71
C ASP A 357 -19.64 23.46 7.26
N TYR A 358 -20.51 22.46 7.46
CA TYR A 358 -20.19 21.16 8.05
C TYR A 358 -20.15 20.07 6.97
N ALA A 359 -19.23 19.12 7.11
CA ALA A 359 -19.26 17.91 6.30
C ALA A 359 -20.39 16.98 6.80
N GLU A 360 -21.04 16.27 5.88
CA GLU A 360 -22.11 15.33 6.20
C GLU A 360 -21.55 14.00 6.71
N GLU A 361 -22.32 13.31 7.54
CA GLU A 361 -21.97 11.99 8.05
C GLU A 361 -22.06 10.94 6.93
N LEU A 362 -21.14 9.97 6.91
CA LEU A 362 -21.18 8.90 5.91
C LEU A 362 -22.27 7.87 6.26
N LEU A 363 -22.71 7.08 5.28
CA LEU A 363 -23.66 6.00 5.53
C LEU A 363 -23.00 4.94 6.42
N SER A 364 -23.80 4.24 7.24
CA SER A 364 -23.28 3.22 8.15
C SER A 364 -22.53 2.10 7.42
N THR A 365 -22.88 1.80 6.17
CA THR A 365 -22.16 0.85 5.31
C THR A 365 -20.73 1.28 4.99
N ASP A 366 -20.46 2.59 4.95
CA ASP A 366 -19.14 3.13 4.61
C ASP A 366 -18.18 3.11 5.81
N THR A 367 -18.73 2.97 7.02
CA THR A 367 -17.99 2.93 8.29
C THR A 367 -18.19 1.62 9.05
N ASN A 368 -18.83 0.61 8.45
CA ASN A 368 -19.01 -0.67 9.11
C ASN A 368 -17.72 -1.48 8.95
N LYS A 369 -17.12 -1.81 10.09
CA LYS A 369 -15.94 -2.65 10.17
C LYS A 369 -16.25 -3.77 11.16
N GLU A 370 -16.09 -5.01 10.69
CA GLU A 370 -16.41 -6.20 11.49
C GLU A 370 -15.60 -6.21 12.80
N ASN A 371 -16.24 -6.51 13.92
CA ASN A 371 -15.67 -6.44 15.28
C ASN A 371 -15.24 -5.03 15.75
N TYR A 372 -15.67 -3.97 15.08
CA TYR A 372 -15.35 -2.60 15.46
C TYR A 372 -16.59 -1.71 15.53
N THR A 373 -16.68 -0.94 16.61
CA THR A 373 -17.62 0.17 16.73
C THR A 373 -16.96 1.46 16.22
N PHE A 374 -17.58 2.10 15.23
CA PHE A 374 -17.18 3.44 14.77
C PHE A 374 -17.42 4.48 15.87
N VAL A 375 -16.38 5.25 16.22
CA VAL A 375 -16.40 6.21 17.35
C VAL A 375 -16.38 7.66 16.86
N GLY A 376 -15.99 7.91 15.62
CA GLY A 376 -16.00 9.24 15.01
C GLY A 376 -14.81 9.51 14.09
N TRP A 377 -14.61 10.78 13.79
CA TRP A 377 -13.59 11.23 12.83
C TRP A 377 -12.46 12.00 13.52
N CYS A 378 -11.26 11.93 12.97
CA CYS A 378 -10.07 12.66 13.43
C CYS A 378 -9.45 13.49 12.31
N THR A 379 -8.80 14.60 12.62
CA THR A 379 -8.11 15.43 11.61
C THR A 379 -6.68 14.98 11.29
N ASP A 380 -6.18 13.96 11.98
CA ASP A 380 -4.86 13.35 11.78
C ASP A 380 -4.95 11.82 11.77
N SER A 381 -4.07 11.17 11.02
CA SER A 381 -4.07 9.71 10.82
C SER A 381 -3.72 8.91 12.07
N ALA A 382 -3.08 9.53 13.08
CA ALA A 382 -2.82 8.92 14.38
C ALA A 382 -4.04 9.06 15.33
N CYS A 383 -5.11 9.72 14.88
CA CYS A 383 -6.33 9.96 15.63
C CYS A 383 -6.14 10.64 17.00
N THR A 384 -5.17 11.55 17.09
CA THR A 384 -4.92 12.35 18.30
C THR A 384 -5.91 13.50 18.47
N ASN A 385 -6.47 14.01 17.37
CA ASN A 385 -7.44 15.11 17.35
C ASN A 385 -8.79 14.64 16.81
N GLN A 386 -9.61 14.06 17.69
CA GLN A 386 -10.98 13.65 17.35
C GLN A 386 -11.93 14.85 17.26
N ILE A 387 -12.84 14.81 16.29
CA ILE A 387 -13.83 15.87 16.01
C ILE A 387 -15.25 15.30 15.92
N SER A 388 -16.24 16.19 15.96
CA SER A 388 -17.62 15.88 15.58
C SER A 388 -17.99 16.68 14.34
N LEU A 389 -18.49 16.00 13.30
CA LEU A 389 -18.90 16.63 12.04
C LEU A 389 -19.97 17.70 12.23
N SER A 390 -20.83 17.55 13.23
CA SER A 390 -21.88 18.53 13.58
C SER A 390 -21.35 19.87 14.14
N THR A 391 -20.07 19.94 14.52
CA THR A 391 -19.47 21.13 15.15
C THR A 391 -18.17 21.60 14.49
N TYR A 392 -17.54 20.76 13.68
CA TYR A 392 -16.30 21.09 12.98
C TYR A 392 -16.56 21.77 11.63
N LYS A 393 -16.16 23.05 11.52
CA LYS A 393 -16.40 23.86 10.33
C LYS A 393 -15.28 23.76 9.30
N ILE A 394 -15.65 23.52 8.05
CA ILE A 394 -14.70 23.40 6.94
C ILE A 394 -14.33 24.79 6.43
N THR A 395 -13.05 25.16 6.56
CA THR A 395 -12.52 26.47 6.11
C THR A 395 -11.44 26.35 5.05
N GLN A 396 -10.96 25.13 4.80
CA GLN A 396 -9.94 24.75 3.84
C GLN A 396 -10.13 23.27 3.46
N ALA A 397 -9.40 22.79 2.45
CA ALA A 397 -9.36 21.36 2.13
C ALA A 397 -8.92 20.54 3.35
N THR A 398 -9.66 19.49 3.67
CA THR A 398 -9.54 18.75 4.94
C THR A 398 -9.54 17.24 4.70
N LYS A 399 -8.68 16.51 5.40
CA LYS A 399 -8.70 15.04 5.47
C LYS A 399 -9.19 14.62 6.84
N LEU A 400 -10.10 13.66 6.88
CA LEU A 400 -10.68 13.10 8.08
C LEU A 400 -10.44 11.59 8.11
N TYR A 401 -10.02 11.07 9.26
CA TYR A 401 -9.66 9.67 9.47
C TYR A 401 -10.64 9.02 10.44
N ALA A 402 -11.19 7.88 10.07
CA ALA A 402 -12.13 7.12 10.88
C ALA A 402 -11.45 6.59 12.13
N LYS A 403 -12.17 6.62 13.25
CA LYS A 403 -11.74 6.05 14.53
C LYS A 403 -12.69 4.93 14.92
N TYR A 404 -12.11 3.80 15.31
CA TYR A 404 -12.84 2.62 15.73
C TYR A 404 -12.42 2.18 17.14
N THR A 405 -13.32 1.52 17.85
CA THR A 405 -13.03 0.74 19.07
C THR A 405 -13.35 -0.71 18.81
N LEU A 406 -12.46 -1.61 19.24
CA LEU A 406 -12.63 -3.04 19.07
C LEU A 406 -13.73 -3.58 20.02
N ASP A 407 -14.66 -4.36 19.47
CA ASP A 407 -15.76 -5.00 20.19
C ASP A 407 -15.38 -6.45 20.61
N ASN A 408 -16.14 -7.04 21.54
CA ASN A 408 -16.01 -8.46 21.96
C ASN A 408 -14.62 -8.92 22.46
N ILE A 409 -14.01 -8.10 23.32
CA ILE A 409 -12.65 -8.33 23.87
C ILE A 409 -12.48 -9.70 24.55
N ASP A 410 -13.53 -10.21 25.21
CA ASP A 410 -13.45 -11.43 26.05
C ASP A 410 -13.28 -12.74 25.26
N SER A 411 -13.48 -12.74 23.93
CA SER A 411 -13.29 -13.92 23.06
C SER A 411 -12.00 -13.88 22.23
N LEU A 412 -11.24 -12.78 22.27
CA LEU A 412 -10.03 -12.64 21.47
C LEU A 412 -8.88 -13.46 22.09
N SER A 413 -8.12 -14.15 21.26
CA SER A 413 -6.90 -14.84 21.66
C SER A 413 -5.77 -14.55 20.67
N LEU A 414 -4.53 -14.61 21.15
CA LEU A 414 -3.33 -14.50 20.35
C LEU A 414 -2.73 -15.90 20.22
N ASN A 415 -2.62 -16.40 19.00
CA ASN A 415 -1.99 -17.68 18.72
C ASN A 415 -0.61 -17.46 18.10
N VAL A 416 0.45 -17.73 18.86
CA VAL A 416 1.82 -17.67 18.34
C VAL A 416 2.12 -18.94 17.55
N THR A 417 2.48 -18.76 16.29
CA THR A 417 2.75 -19.85 15.34
C THR A 417 4.23 -20.17 15.23
N ALA A 418 5.10 -19.16 15.36
CA ALA A 418 6.55 -19.37 15.40
C ALA A 418 7.26 -18.25 16.17
N PHE A 419 8.42 -18.55 16.73
CA PHE A 419 9.30 -17.55 17.33
C PHE A 419 10.70 -18.13 17.45
N SER A 420 11.72 -17.29 17.22
CA SER A 420 13.10 -17.67 17.50
C SER A 420 13.95 -16.42 17.70
N GLY A 421 15.01 -16.54 18.50
CA GLY A 421 16.13 -15.62 18.41
C GLY A 421 17.07 -16.06 17.29
N TYR A 422 17.88 -15.12 16.81
CA TYR A 422 18.98 -15.32 15.87
C TYR A 422 20.13 -14.37 16.25
N ASN A 423 21.14 -14.26 15.39
CA ASN A 423 22.27 -13.39 15.63
C ASN A 423 21.81 -11.94 15.65
N GLU A 424 21.91 -11.30 16.81
CA GLU A 424 21.59 -9.89 17.05
C GLU A 424 20.14 -9.48 16.75
N GLY A 425 19.23 -10.45 16.73
CA GLY A 425 17.81 -10.21 16.55
C GLY A 425 16.94 -11.38 16.98
N ALA A 426 15.63 -11.17 16.89
CA ALA A 426 14.63 -12.19 17.13
C ALA A 426 13.39 -11.91 16.29
N TYR A 427 12.51 -12.90 16.16
CA TYR A 427 11.21 -12.71 15.55
C TYR A 427 10.13 -13.48 16.31
N ILE A 428 8.90 -13.03 16.12
CA ILE A 428 7.69 -13.74 16.52
C ILE A 428 6.66 -13.66 15.40
N GLU A 429 6.00 -14.77 15.12
CA GLU A 429 4.91 -14.93 14.17
C GLU A 429 3.69 -15.41 14.92
N PHE A 430 2.54 -14.83 14.59
CA PHE A 430 1.27 -15.13 15.23
C PHE A 430 0.13 -14.95 14.24
N ASP A 431 -0.97 -15.65 14.48
CA ASP A 431 -2.14 -15.54 13.61
C ASP A 431 -2.75 -14.15 13.72
N ARG A 432 -3.27 -13.66 12.60
CA ARG A 432 -4.15 -12.51 12.64
C ARG A 432 -5.44 -12.89 13.35
N THR A 433 -5.79 -12.13 14.38
CA THR A 433 -7.09 -12.24 15.04
C THR A 433 -8.14 -11.68 14.09
N GLU A 434 -9.17 -12.47 13.81
CA GLU A 434 -10.21 -12.12 12.85
C GLU A 434 -10.90 -10.80 13.20
N GLY A 435 -11.04 -9.92 12.20
CA GLY A 435 -11.60 -8.59 12.39
C GLY A 435 -10.75 -7.68 13.28
N VAL A 436 -9.44 -7.91 13.43
CA VAL A 436 -8.51 -6.99 14.11
C VAL A 436 -7.51 -6.41 13.12
N ASP A 437 -7.36 -5.09 13.12
CA ASP A 437 -6.38 -4.32 12.34
C ASP A 437 -4.96 -4.50 12.84
N LEU A 438 -4.00 -4.50 11.90
CA LEU A 438 -2.58 -4.60 12.19
C LEU A 438 -2.09 -3.52 13.18
N SER A 439 -2.65 -2.31 13.12
CA SER A 439 -2.30 -1.19 14.00
C SER A 439 -2.63 -1.42 15.47
N ASN A 440 -3.50 -2.40 15.78
CA ASN A 440 -3.86 -2.74 17.15
C ASN A 440 -2.87 -3.71 17.79
N TYR A 441 -1.94 -4.29 17.04
CA TYR A 441 -0.91 -5.16 17.60
C TYR A 441 0.29 -4.33 18.04
N GLU A 442 0.65 -4.46 19.31
CA GLU A 442 1.90 -3.94 19.86
C GLU A 442 2.80 -5.11 20.20
N VAL A 443 4.09 -4.96 19.89
CA VAL A 443 5.10 -5.95 20.27
C VAL A 443 6.17 -5.27 21.10
N TYR A 444 6.50 -5.92 22.20
CA TYR A 444 7.51 -5.49 23.16
C TYR A 444 8.57 -6.57 23.31
N TYR A 445 9.78 -6.16 23.67
CA TYR A 445 10.84 -7.07 24.09
C TYR A 445 11.49 -6.61 25.38
N GLN A 446 11.95 -7.56 26.19
CA GLN A 446 12.62 -7.27 27.45
C GLN A 446 13.78 -8.24 27.68
N LYS A 447 15.00 -7.72 27.79
CA LYS A 447 16.17 -8.54 28.16
C LYS A 447 15.99 -9.07 29.59
N SER A 448 16.34 -10.32 29.84
CA SER A 448 16.32 -10.91 31.18
C SER A 448 17.11 -10.02 32.17
N GLY A 449 16.46 -9.64 33.27
CA GLY A 449 17.00 -8.72 34.29
C GLY A 449 16.80 -7.22 34.00
N ALA A 450 16.29 -6.82 32.84
CA ALA A 450 15.90 -5.44 32.59
C ALA A 450 14.62 -5.07 33.36
N SER A 451 14.48 -3.81 33.78
CA SER A 451 13.33 -3.35 34.57
C SER A 451 12.11 -2.96 33.74
N THR A 452 12.29 -2.68 32.45
CA THR A 452 11.22 -2.16 31.58
C THR A 452 11.29 -2.81 30.20
N PRO A 453 10.15 -3.25 29.64
CA PRO A 453 10.08 -3.69 28.26
C PRO A 453 10.26 -2.50 27.30
N THR A 454 10.77 -2.78 26.10
CA THR A 454 10.92 -1.82 25.01
C THR A 454 9.95 -2.17 23.89
N LYS A 455 9.17 -1.18 23.45
CA LYS A 455 8.26 -1.34 22.30
C LYS A 455 9.08 -1.31 21.01
N ILE A 456 8.74 -2.15 20.03
CA ILE A 456 9.32 -2.06 18.68
C ILE A 456 8.61 -1.01 17.83
N ASP A 457 9.30 -0.55 16.78
CA ASP A 457 8.69 0.32 15.78
C ASP A 457 7.60 -0.43 15.01
N SER A 458 6.50 0.25 14.68
CA SER A 458 5.34 -0.34 14.02
C SER A 458 5.66 -0.96 12.66
N GLU A 459 6.64 -0.41 11.95
CA GLU A 459 7.13 -0.85 10.64
C GLU A 459 7.75 -2.25 10.68
N LEU A 460 8.13 -2.71 11.88
CA LEU A 460 8.67 -4.05 12.10
C LEU A 460 7.58 -5.10 12.33
N ILE A 461 6.32 -4.70 12.51
CA ILE A 461 5.14 -5.56 12.63
C ILE A 461 4.49 -5.61 11.25
N ARG A 462 4.68 -6.72 10.53
CA ARG A 462 4.30 -6.86 9.12
C ARG A 462 3.33 -8.02 8.97
N GLU A 463 2.29 -7.80 8.18
CA GLU A 463 1.30 -8.81 7.87
C GLU A 463 1.66 -9.56 6.57
N ASN A 464 1.49 -10.88 6.61
CA ASN A 464 1.45 -11.78 5.46
C ASN A 464 0.02 -12.30 5.26
N THR A 465 -0.22 -13.23 4.32
CA THR A 465 -1.58 -13.65 3.93
C THR A 465 -2.50 -14.12 5.08
N THR A 466 -1.95 -14.72 6.14
CA THR A 466 -2.72 -15.19 7.30
C THR A 466 -2.03 -14.98 8.66
N THR A 467 -0.78 -14.54 8.65
CA THR A 467 0.04 -14.39 9.87
C THR A 467 0.65 -12.99 9.94
N ILE A 468 0.88 -12.53 11.15
CA ILE A 468 1.63 -11.31 11.45
C ILE A 468 3.02 -11.74 11.93
N ARG A 469 4.04 -11.09 11.40
CA ARG A 469 5.44 -11.26 11.82
C ARG A 469 5.95 -9.96 12.41
N ALA A 470 6.55 -10.04 13.59
CA ALA A 470 7.30 -8.96 14.20
C ALA A 470 8.78 -9.33 14.31
N ASP A 471 9.66 -8.49 13.76
CA ASP A 471 11.11 -8.65 13.88
C ASP A 471 11.70 -7.63 14.86
N ILE A 472 12.59 -8.09 15.73
CA ILE A 472 13.31 -7.26 16.70
C ILE A 472 14.78 -7.30 16.34
N LEU A 473 15.35 -6.15 15.99
CA LEU A 473 16.70 -6.03 15.41
C LEU A 473 17.61 -5.24 16.35
N GLY A 474 18.92 -5.51 16.30
CA GLY A 474 19.91 -4.78 17.09
C GLY A 474 19.94 -5.19 18.56
N LEU A 475 19.76 -6.48 18.82
CA LEU A 475 19.76 -7.03 20.17
C LEU A 475 21.15 -7.51 20.57
N THR A 476 21.57 -7.19 21.78
CA THR A 476 22.77 -7.80 22.38
C THR A 476 22.50 -9.26 22.75
N GLN A 477 23.54 -10.10 22.81
CA GLN A 477 23.40 -11.49 23.25
C GLN A 477 22.70 -11.59 24.63
N GLY A 478 21.77 -12.55 24.75
CA GLY A 478 21.07 -12.85 25.99
C GLY A 478 19.69 -13.45 25.76
N THR A 479 18.98 -13.72 26.85
CA THR A 479 17.59 -14.18 26.82
C THR A 479 16.64 -13.00 26.89
N TYR A 480 15.59 -13.02 26.08
CA TYR A 480 14.57 -11.98 25.98
C TYR A 480 13.18 -12.57 26.09
N THR A 481 12.28 -11.87 26.76
CA THR A 481 10.84 -12.08 26.63
C THR A 481 10.33 -11.18 25.51
N ILE A 482 9.58 -11.75 24.56
CA ILE A 482 8.80 -11.03 23.55
C ILE A 482 7.34 -11.09 23.99
N THR A 483 6.68 -9.93 24.06
CA THR A 483 5.27 -9.81 24.44
C THR A 483 4.49 -9.22 23.27
N ILE A 484 3.48 -9.93 22.79
CA ILE A 484 2.47 -9.40 21.86
C ILE A 484 1.31 -8.91 22.71
N LYS A 485 0.76 -7.74 22.39
CA LYS A 485 -0.38 -7.15 23.08
C LYS A 485 -1.37 -6.54 22.09
N LEU A 486 -2.66 -6.75 22.33
CA LEU A 486 -3.70 -6.00 21.64
C LEU A 486 -3.94 -4.66 22.35
N THR A 487 -3.87 -3.57 21.60
CA THR A 487 -4.04 -2.21 22.11
C THR A 487 -5.45 -2.03 22.67
N GLY A 488 -5.55 -1.45 23.87
CA GLY A 488 -6.83 -1.19 24.52
C GLY A 488 -7.47 -2.40 25.21
N THR A 489 -6.76 -3.54 25.26
CA THR A 489 -7.21 -4.74 25.97
C THR A 489 -6.13 -5.28 26.92
N ASP A 490 -6.50 -6.26 27.74
CA ASP A 490 -5.57 -7.05 28.56
C ASP A 490 -5.07 -8.32 27.84
N VAL A 491 -5.48 -8.55 26.59
CA VAL A 491 -5.06 -9.71 25.79
C VAL A 491 -3.60 -9.55 25.39
N SER A 492 -2.78 -10.48 25.86
CA SER A 492 -1.34 -10.53 25.56
C SER A 492 -0.83 -11.97 25.57
N GLU A 493 0.29 -12.21 24.89
CA GLU A 493 0.98 -13.49 24.85
C GLU A 493 2.48 -13.26 24.90
N GLU A 494 3.20 -14.11 25.65
CA GLU A 494 4.63 -13.97 25.88
C GLU A 494 5.43 -15.20 25.43
N LYS A 495 6.59 -14.97 24.80
CA LYS A 495 7.54 -16.02 24.45
C LYS A 495 8.96 -15.65 24.88
N SER A 496 9.69 -16.66 25.35
CA SER A 496 11.11 -16.51 25.70
C SER A 496 11.99 -16.97 24.53
N VAL A 497 12.94 -16.12 24.13
CA VAL A 497 13.91 -16.39 23.06
C VAL A 497 15.33 -16.16 23.54
N THR A 498 16.29 -16.86 22.94
CA THR A 498 17.72 -16.59 23.15
C THR A 498 18.32 -15.98 21.89
N VAL A 499 18.93 -14.80 22.06
CA VAL A 499 19.64 -14.04 21.03
C VAL A 499 21.13 -14.30 21.16
N TYR A 500 21.81 -14.44 20.02
CA TYR A 500 23.23 -14.75 19.93
C TYR A 500 24.01 -13.56 19.40
N GLN A 501 25.31 -13.51 19.66
CA GLN A 501 26.19 -12.49 19.08
C GLN A 501 26.59 -12.91 17.65
N ALA A 502 26.72 -11.94 16.75
CA ALA A 502 27.28 -12.20 15.42
C ALA A 502 28.80 -12.43 15.50
N ASP A 503 29.32 -13.31 14.63
CA ASP A 503 30.76 -13.58 14.54
C ASP A 503 31.48 -12.41 13.85
N ARG A 504 32.14 -11.57 14.65
CA ARG A 504 32.95 -10.43 14.20
C ARG A 504 34.39 -10.80 13.85
N SER A 505 34.65 -12.05 13.45
CA SER A 505 35.98 -12.47 13.00
C SER A 505 36.34 -11.85 11.64
N GLY A 506 37.64 -11.67 11.42
CA GLY A 506 38.17 -11.20 10.14
C GLY A 506 38.58 -9.73 10.11
N TYR A 507 39.04 -9.31 8.95
CA TYR A 507 39.73 -8.03 8.79
C TYR A 507 38.85 -6.79 8.94
N ALA A 508 37.53 -6.90 8.81
CA ALA A 508 36.64 -5.77 9.06
C ALA A 508 36.71 -5.27 10.51
N HIS A 509 36.99 -6.17 11.47
CA HIS A 509 37.04 -5.87 12.92
C HIS A 509 38.45 -5.97 13.52
N PHE A 510 39.45 -6.40 12.74
CA PHE A 510 40.83 -6.61 13.23
C PHE A 510 41.76 -5.42 12.99
N VAL A 511 41.51 -4.59 11.97
CA VAL A 511 42.38 -3.45 11.67
C VAL A 511 42.31 -2.45 12.83
N ALA A 512 43.47 -1.99 13.34
CA ALA A 512 43.66 -1.26 14.61
C ALA A 512 42.90 0.07 14.81
N ASP A 513 41.94 0.40 13.95
CA ASP A 513 41.25 1.70 13.84
C ASP A 513 39.71 1.51 13.75
N THR A 514 39.18 0.39 14.25
CA THR A 514 37.76 0.05 14.13
C THR A 514 36.97 0.49 15.38
N ASP A 515 36.37 1.68 15.29
CA ASP A 515 35.06 1.90 15.89
C ASP A 515 34.06 0.90 15.25
N ALA A 516 33.00 0.54 15.98
CA ALA A 516 32.03 -0.45 15.52
C ALA A 516 31.50 -0.20 14.10
N ILE A 517 31.30 -1.27 13.32
CA ILE A 517 30.98 -1.17 11.89
C ILE A 517 29.56 -0.66 11.64
N GLY A 518 29.39 0.22 10.66
CA GLY A 518 28.09 0.73 10.24
C GLY A 518 27.39 1.53 11.34
N ALA A 519 26.11 1.26 11.54
CA ALA A 519 25.25 1.89 12.54
C ALA A 519 25.15 1.10 13.86
N TYR A 520 25.78 -0.07 13.97
CA TYR A 520 25.71 -0.95 15.14
C TYR A 520 27.00 -0.90 15.96
N ASN A 521 26.89 -1.19 17.26
CA ASN A 521 28.00 -1.38 18.19
C ASN A 521 28.61 -2.78 18.04
N GLU A 522 29.80 -2.99 18.65
CA GLU A 522 30.48 -4.31 18.64
C GLU A 522 29.75 -5.39 19.46
N ASP A 523 28.71 -5.02 20.23
CA ASP A 523 27.85 -5.96 20.96
C ASP A 523 26.52 -6.27 20.25
N GLY A 524 26.31 -5.72 19.05
CA GLY A 524 25.10 -5.87 18.23
C GLY A 524 24.01 -4.86 18.50
N SER A 525 24.14 -4.02 19.55
CA SER A 525 23.16 -2.96 19.80
C SER A 525 23.26 -1.83 18.79
N LEU A 526 22.13 -1.19 18.47
CA LEU A 526 22.14 0.00 17.62
C LEU A 526 22.86 1.16 18.33
N LYS A 527 23.67 1.95 17.61
CA LYS A 527 24.28 3.16 18.17
C LYS A 527 23.19 4.13 18.62
N SER A 528 23.36 4.74 19.79
CA SER A 528 22.33 5.60 20.41
C SER A 528 21.97 6.85 19.61
N ASN A 529 22.86 7.30 18.71
CA ASN A 529 22.64 8.41 17.80
C ASN A 529 22.39 7.96 16.35
N ALA A 530 22.15 6.67 16.09
CA ALA A 530 21.87 6.20 14.73
C ALA A 530 20.48 6.65 14.26
N ASP A 531 20.40 7.12 13.02
CA ASP A 531 19.13 7.38 12.35
C ASP A 531 18.64 6.08 11.69
N VAL A 532 17.37 5.70 11.92
CA VAL A 532 16.74 4.50 11.33
C VAL A 532 15.77 4.92 10.24
N ILE A 533 15.89 4.32 9.06
CA ILE A 533 15.01 4.57 7.92
C ILE A 533 14.40 3.26 7.44
N TYR A 534 13.07 3.17 7.47
CA TYR A 534 12.32 2.02 6.99
C TYR A 534 11.93 2.20 5.52
N VAL A 535 12.17 1.17 4.71
CA VAL A 535 11.90 1.22 3.28
C VAL A 535 11.22 -0.06 2.83
N SER A 536 10.03 0.10 2.27
CA SER A 536 9.28 -0.93 1.55
C SER A 536 9.19 -0.59 0.06
N ASN A 537 8.70 -1.52 -0.74
CA ASN A 537 8.49 -1.32 -2.16
C ASN A 537 7.54 -0.14 -2.45
N GLU A 538 6.56 0.07 -1.58
CA GLU A 538 5.58 1.16 -1.66
C GLU A 538 6.19 2.50 -1.25
N THR A 539 7.09 2.51 -0.27
CA THR A 539 7.64 3.75 0.33
C THR A 539 8.99 4.16 -0.24
N LYS A 540 9.63 3.32 -1.07
CA LYS A 540 10.95 3.57 -1.67
C LYS A 540 11.11 4.92 -2.37
N ASN A 541 10.01 5.53 -2.86
CA ASN A 541 10.02 6.82 -3.54
C ASN A 541 9.53 7.99 -2.67
N THR A 542 9.03 7.73 -1.46
CA THR A 542 8.37 8.72 -0.59
C THR A 542 9.02 8.89 0.77
N VAL A 543 9.81 7.91 1.23
CA VAL A 543 10.60 7.98 2.46
C VAL A 543 11.51 9.23 2.47
N THR A 544 11.75 9.85 3.63
CA THR A 544 12.53 11.09 3.71
C THR A 544 13.68 11.01 4.71
N TYR A 545 14.76 11.76 4.42
CA TYR A 545 15.86 12.02 5.35
C TYR A 545 16.34 13.46 5.16
N GLY A 546 16.12 14.32 6.16
CA GLY A 546 16.37 15.76 6.02
C GLY A 546 15.58 16.35 4.85
N SER A 547 16.26 16.90 3.84
CA SER A 547 15.64 17.46 2.63
C SER A 547 15.55 16.48 1.45
N TYR A 548 15.94 15.22 1.63
CA TYR A 548 15.97 14.21 0.57
C TYR A 548 14.73 13.31 0.62
N THR A 549 14.17 12.99 -0.55
CA THR A 549 12.96 12.15 -0.66
C THR A 549 13.21 10.98 -1.63
N GLY A 550 12.86 9.78 -1.18
CA GLY A 550 13.10 8.50 -1.84
C GLY A 550 14.49 7.91 -1.53
N LEU A 551 14.54 6.58 -1.47
CA LEU A 551 15.72 5.77 -1.18
C LEU A 551 16.93 6.17 -2.03
N VAL A 552 16.73 6.34 -3.34
CA VAL A 552 17.80 6.69 -4.28
C VAL A 552 18.41 8.05 -3.93
N GLN A 553 17.59 9.07 -3.67
CA GLN A 553 18.13 10.40 -3.31
C GLN A 553 18.83 10.38 -1.96
N ILE A 554 18.29 9.66 -0.99
CA ILE A 554 18.89 9.52 0.34
C ILE A 554 20.28 8.88 0.22
N LEU A 555 20.38 7.73 -0.43
CA LEU A 555 21.63 6.99 -0.57
C LEU A 555 22.65 7.69 -1.50
N SER A 556 22.19 8.35 -2.58
CA SER A 556 23.08 9.14 -3.44
C SER A 556 23.69 10.34 -2.72
N ASN A 557 23.08 10.78 -1.61
CA ASN A 557 23.57 11.87 -0.76
C ASN A 557 24.08 11.37 0.60
N ALA A 558 24.51 10.10 0.69
CA ALA A 558 25.03 9.52 1.94
C ALA A 558 26.26 10.27 2.49
N ASN A 559 27.01 10.99 1.65
CA ASN A 559 28.07 11.91 2.08
C ASN A 559 27.60 13.10 2.94
N LYS A 560 26.28 13.33 3.03
CA LYS A 560 25.67 14.36 3.88
C LYS A 560 25.15 13.82 5.20
N PHE A 561 25.24 12.52 5.44
CA PHE A 561 24.86 11.96 6.73
C PHE A 561 25.71 12.59 7.83
N THR A 562 25.06 12.93 8.94
CA THR A 562 25.72 13.55 10.11
C THR A 562 25.85 12.57 11.26
N ASN A 563 24.96 11.57 11.30
CA ASN A 563 24.94 10.43 12.21
C ASN A 563 25.22 9.12 11.44
N PRO A 564 25.52 8.01 12.14
CA PRO A 564 25.38 6.69 11.56
C PRO A 564 23.94 6.47 11.09
N VAL A 565 23.75 5.80 9.95
CA VAL A 565 22.42 5.57 9.37
C VAL A 565 22.24 4.07 9.12
N VAL A 566 21.08 3.54 9.51
CA VAL A 566 20.62 2.22 9.09
C VAL A 566 19.42 2.36 8.17
N ILE A 567 19.52 1.76 6.98
CA ILE A 567 18.42 1.60 6.04
C ILE A 567 17.89 0.17 6.20
N ARG A 568 16.67 0.04 6.70
CA ARG A 568 15.97 -1.24 6.90
C ARG A 568 15.04 -1.51 5.72
N ILE A 569 15.38 -2.53 4.93
CA ILE A 569 14.58 -2.99 3.79
C ILE A 569 13.55 -4.00 4.28
N LEU A 570 12.26 -3.67 4.15
CA LEU A 570 11.15 -4.43 4.73
C LEU A 570 10.66 -5.58 3.83
N ASP A 571 10.86 -5.46 2.53
CA ASP A 571 10.33 -6.36 1.49
C ASP A 571 11.15 -6.26 0.19
N LYS A 572 10.64 -6.84 -0.89
CA LYS A 572 11.26 -6.77 -2.22
C LYS A 572 11.15 -5.38 -2.82
N ILE A 573 12.29 -4.73 -3.04
CA ILE A 573 12.41 -3.46 -3.76
C ILE A 573 12.70 -3.72 -5.24
N SER A 574 11.76 -3.40 -6.13
CA SER A 574 11.92 -3.56 -7.59
C SER A 574 12.27 -2.26 -8.35
N THR A 575 12.85 -2.39 -9.55
CA THR A 575 13.31 -1.28 -10.40
C THR A 575 12.31 -0.71 -11.40
N ASN A 576 11.06 -1.17 -11.44
CA ASN A 576 10.07 -0.76 -12.46
C ASN A 576 9.77 0.77 -12.47
N GLN A 577 10.40 1.53 -11.56
CA GLN A 577 10.33 2.99 -11.44
C GLN A 577 11.69 3.64 -11.17
N TRP A 578 12.80 2.92 -11.33
CA TRP A 578 14.15 3.40 -11.05
C TRP A 578 14.73 4.15 -12.23
N LYS A 579 14.91 5.47 -12.09
CA LYS A 579 15.77 6.25 -12.98
C LYS A 579 17.07 6.54 -12.25
N ALA A 580 17.97 5.55 -12.16
CA ALA A 580 19.34 5.82 -11.77
C ALA A 580 20.11 6.26 -13.03
N LYS A 581 20.57 7.51 -13.01
CA LYS A 581 21.11 8.32 -14.13
C LYS A 581 20.08 8.78 -15.17
N SER A 582 20.22 10.05 -15.57
CA SER A 582 19.48 10.69 -16.69
C SER A 582 19.79 10.10 -18.06
N ASP A 583 20.74 9.16 -18.10
CA ASP A 583 21.37 8.65 -19.30
C ASP A 583 20.71 7.33 -19.64
N ALA A 584 19.47 7.43 -20.12
CA ALA A 584 18.93 6.38 -20.96
C ALA A 584 19.87 6.15 -22.18
N PRO A 585 19.74 5.01 -22.90
CA PRO A 585 20.65 4.64 -24.00
C PRO A 585 20.94 5.83 -24.91
N ARG A 586 22.22 6.24 -24.99
CA ARG A 586 22.62 7.44 -25.73
C ARG A 586 23.06 7.01 -27.13
N ILE A 587 22.16 7.12 -28.11
CA ILE A 587 22.56 6.97 -29.51
C ILE A 587 23.35 8.22 -29.92
N TYR A 588 24.67 8.10 -30.06
CA TYR A 588 25.51 9.15 -30.62
C TYR A 588 25.47 9.09 -32.15
N GLU A 589 25.01 10.15 -32.80
CA GLU A 589 25.20 10.29 -34.24
C GLU A 589 26.65 10.66 -34.54
N SER A 590 27.28 9.96 -35.49
CA SER A 590 28.64 10.26 -35.94
C SER A 590 28.77 11.73 -36.35
N GLY A 591 29.51 12.51 -35.57
CA GLY A 591 29.97 13.86 -35.94
C GLY A 591 29.54 15.03 -35.07
N ASN A 592 28.69 14.84 -34.04
CA ASN A 592 28.34 15.94 -33.12
C ASN A 592 28.33 15.51 -31.65
N ASN A 593 29.11 16.21 -30.82
CA ASN A 593 29.27 16.01 -29.37
C ASN A 593 28.06 16.50 -28.55
N TYR A 594 26.85 16.01 -28.82
CA TYR A 594 25.69 16.24 -27.94
C TYR A 594 24.77 15.01 -27.93
N GLY A 595 24.81 14.24 -26.84
CA GLY A 595 23.92 13.09 -26.62
C GLY A 595 22.51 13.56 -26.25
N THR A 596 21.50 13.01 -26.92
CA THR A 596 20.07 13.17 -26.58
C THR A 596 19.58 11.98 -25.76
N ASN A 597 18.88 12.27 -24.66
CA ASN A 597 18.29 11.25 -23.79
C ASN A 597 17.01 10.67 -24.42
N TYR A 598 16.96 9.36 -24.67
CA TYR A 598 15.74 8.68 -25.15
C TYR A 598 14.93 8.17 -23.95
N THR A 599 13.61 8.35 -23.90
CA THR A 599 12.82 7.68 -22.85
C THR A 599 12.59 6.20 -23.22
N GLU A 600 12.24 5.32 -22.26
CA GLU A 600 11.89 3.91 -22.54
C GLU A 600 10.81 3.79 -23.65
N ALA A 601 9.82 4.68 -23.63
CA ALA A 601 8.80 4.78 -24.68
C ALA A 601 9.40 5.18 -26.05
N THR A 602 10.47 5.98 -26.06
CA THR A 602 11.15 6.40 -27.30
C THR A 602 12.09 5.30 -27.80
N PHE A 603 12.77 4.57 -26.91
CA PHE A 603 13.59 3.42 -27.27
C PHE A 603 12.74 2.27 -27.82
N ASN A 604 11.64 1.94 -27.13
CA ASN A 604 10.69 0.93 -27.60
C ASN A 604 10.05 1.34 -28.92
N SER A 605 9.67 2.63 -29.08
CA SER A 605 9.14 3.18 -30.33
C SER A 605 10.16 3.22 -31.47
N TYR A 606 11.45 3.43 -31.16
CA TYR A 606 12.53 3.42 -32.15
C TYR A 606 12.77 1.99 -32.67
N ILE A 607 12.79 1.01 -31.76
CA ILE A 607 12.86 -0.42 -32.09
C ILE A 607 11.62 -0.86 -32.90
N THR A 608 10.41 -0.44 -32.53
CA THR A 608 9.20 -0.82 -33.29
C THR A 608 9.16 -0.17 -34.68
N ASN A 609 9.46 1.12 -34.79
CA ASN A 609 9.40 1.84 -36.07
C ASN A 609 10.49 1.38 -37.06
N GLU A 610 11.72 1.07 -36.61
CA GLU A 610 12.78 0.56 -37.50
C GLU A 610 12.55 -0.91 -37.90
N LEU A 611 11.94 -1.73 -37.04
CA LEU A 611 11.60 -3.12 -37.37
C LEU A 611 10.40 -3.23 -38.32
N GLU A 612 9.37 -2.38 -38.17
CA GLU A 612 8.23 -2.31 -39.08
C GLU A 612 8.61 -1.85 -40.49
N THR A 613 9.55 -0.91 -40.59
CA THR A 613 10.01 -0.40 -41.90
C THR A 613 10.95 -1.37 -42.62
N THR A 614 11.56 -2.32 -41.92
CA THR A 614 12.57 -3.22 -42.49
C THR A 614 12.05 -4.64 -42.79
N TYR A 615 11.08 -5.18 -42.03
CA TYR A 615 10.70 -6.60 -42.15
C TYR A 615 9.26 -6.92 -42.58
N GLY A 616 8.37 -5.93 -42.71
CA GLY A 616 6.99 -6.15 -43.20
C GLY A 616 6.21 -7.25 -42.45
N ASP A 617 5.11 -7.73 -43.04
CA ASP A 617 4.02 -8.54 -42.43
C ASP A 617 4.39 -9.86 -41.69
N ASN A 618 5.66 -10.21 -41.52
CA ASN A 618 6.08 -11.37 -40.71
C ASN A 618 6.16 -11.10 -39.20
N LEU A 619 5.62 -9.99 -38.70
CA LEU A 619 5.73 -9.58 -37.29
C LEU A 619 4.78 -10.29 -36.30
N VAL A 620 3.70 -10.94 -36.75
CA VAL A 620 2.73 -11.55 -35.81
C VAL A 620 3.35 -12.68 -34.96
N GLY A 621 4.47 -13.25 -35.42
CA GLY A 621 5.22 -14.29 -34.70
C GLY A 621 6.33 -13.79 -33.75
N LEU A 622 6.84 -12.55 -33.91
CA LEU A 622 7.98 -12.05 -33.11
C LEU A 622 7.55 -11.12 -31.98
N THR A 623 6.56 -10.26 -32.20
CA THR A 623 6.05 -9.35 -31.15
C THR A 623 5.38 -10.12 -30.02
N ASN A 624 4.70 -11.22 -30.36
CA ASN A 624 4.17 -12.16 -29.38
C ASN A 624 5.28 -12.93 -28.67
N LYS A 625 6.42 -13.27 -29.30
CA LYS A 625 7.50 -14.00 -28.60
C LYS A 625 8.31 -13.14 -27.62
N ILE A 626 8.45 -11.83 -27.85
CA ILE A 626 9.18 -10.93 -26.96
C ILE A 626 8.35 -10.59 -25.70
N MET A 627 7.04 -10.37 -25.86
CA MET A 627 6.13 -10.14 -24.72
C MET A 627 5.79 -11.44 -23.98
N ILE A 628 5.59 -12.55 -24.69
CA ILE A 628 5.31 -13.85 -24.06
C ILE A 628 6.55 -14.41 -23.35
N GLN A 629 7.79 -14.03 -23.72
CA GLN A 629 8.99 -14.41 -22.93
C GLN A 629 9.16 -13.58 -21.65
N GLN A 630 8.64 -12.35 -21.57
CA GLN A 630 8.61 -11.56 -20.33
C GLN A 630 7.57 -12.13 -19.34
N GLU A 631 6.45 -12.66 -19.81
CA GLU A 631 5.43 -13.30 -18.96
C GLU A 631 5.73 -14.80 -18.69
N LEU A 632 6.38 -15.55 -19.60
CA LEU A 632 6.68 -16.98 -19.42
C LEU A 632 8.01 -17.30 -18.71
N LYS A 633 8.96 -16.35 -18.57
CA LYS A 633 10.15 -16.55 -17.70
C LYS A 633 9.98 -16.00 -16.28
N GLN A 634 8.91 -15.23 -16.05
CA GLN A 634 8.47 -14.86 -14.70
C GLN A 634 7.77 -16.02 -13.98
N ILE A 635 7.43 -17.08 -14.73
CA ILE A 635 7.05 -18.39 -14.18
C ILE A 635 8.33 -19.10 -13.73
N THR A 636 8.68 -18.86 -12.47
CA THR A 636 9.13 -19.96 -11.61
C THR A 636 10.49 -20.59 -11.97
N TYR A 637 11.58 -19.84 -11.74
CA TYR A 637 12.69 -20.45 -10.99
C TYR A 637 12.23 -20.53 -9.53
N SER A 638 11.29 -21.43 -9.22
CA SER A 638 11.05 -21.78 -7.82
C SER A 638 12.28 -22.54 -7.35
N TYR A 639 13.18 -21.84 -6.66
CA TYR A 639 13.98 -22.49 -5.66
C TYR A 639 13.04 -22.90 -4.53
N THR A 640 12.45 -24.07 -4.65
CA THR A 640 12.01 -24.80 -3.46
C THR A 640 13.27 -25.11 -2.66
N THR A 641 13.38 -24.49 -1.49
CA THR A 641 14.40 -24.74 -0.50
C THR A 641 14.22 -26.14 0.11
N THR A 642 14.63 -27.19 -0.60
CA THR A 642 14.93 -28.50 -0.03
C THR A 642 15.64 -29.36 -1.09
N GLN A 643 16.97 -29.35 -1.11
CA GLN A 643 17.75 -30.28 -1.92
C GLN A 643 18.92 -30.82 -1.09
N THR A 644 18.69 -31.95 -0.44
CA THR A 644 19.73 -32.83 0.09
C THR A 644 19.67 -34.13 -0.69
N GLY A 645 20.56 -34.30 -1.68
CA GLY A 645 20.71 -35.54 -2.42
C GLY A 645 20.88 -35.34 -3.93
N LEU A 646 22.12 -35.17 -4.38
CA LEU A 646 22.51 -35.28 -5.79
C LEU A 646 23.67 -36.27 -5.87
N SER A 647 23.33 -37.55 -6.04
CA SER A 647 24.25 -38.54 -6.57
C SER A 647 24.03 -38.64 -8.08
N SER A 648 25.04 -38.21 -8.84
CA SER A 648 25.21 -38.39 -10.28
C SER A 648 24.09 -37.90 -11.20
N VAL A 649 24.12 -36.61 -11.55
CA VAL A 649 23.58 -36.14 -12.84
C VAL A 649 24.73 -36.12 -13.84
N SER A 650 24.62 -36.94 -14.88
CA SER A 650 25.57 -36.93 -15.99
C SER A 650 25.45 -35.61 -16.76
N LYS A 651 26.60 -35.05 -17.17
CA LYS A 651 26.80 -33.87 -18.03
C LYS A 651 25.94 -33.87 -19.33
N THR A 652 24.62 -33.67 -19.21
CA THR A 652 23.68 -33.78 -20.35
C THR A 652 22.65 -32.65 -20.38
N GLU A 653 22.78 -31.61 -19.56
CA GLU A 653 21.97 -30.38 -19.65
C GLU A 653 22.72 -29.20 -20.28
N LYS A 654 23.85 -29.46 -20.96
CA LYS A 654 24.56 -28.43 -21.74
C LYS A 654 23.87 -28.09 -23.08
N THR A 655 22.79 -28.79 -23.43
CA THR A 655 22.18 -28.77 -24.76
C THR A 655 20.96 -27.86 -24.94
N LEU A 656 20.46 -27.19 -23.89
CA LEU A 656 19.40 -26.19 -24.04
C LEU A 656 19.91 -24.74 -24.07
N GLU A 657 21.15 -24.49 -23.64
CA GLU A 657 21.77 -23.15 -23.74
C GLU A 657 22.35 -22.86 -25.12
N GLU A 658 22.62 -23.87 -25.95
CA GLU A 658 23.15 -23.68 -27.31
C GLU A 658 22.07 -23.22 -28.32
N ASP A 659 20.78 -23.47 -28.10
CA ASP A 659 19.71 -23.04 -29.04
C ASP A 659 19.25 -21.58 -28.83
N ALA A 660 19.66 -20.93 -27.73
CA ALA A 660 19.50 -19.48 -27.54
C ALA A 660 20.61 -18.66 -28.25
N THR A 661 21.50 -19.33 -29.00
CA THR A 661 22.58 -18.69 -29.77
C THR A 661 22.17 -18.28 -31.19
N THR A 662 20.89 -17.95 -31.42
CA THR A 662 20.57 -17.08 -32.57
C THR A 662 21.11 -15.68 -32.27
N SER A 663 22.42 -15.56 -32.48
CA SER A 663 23.15 -14.34 -32.71
C SER A 663 22.23 -13.29 -33.33
N TYR A 664 21.87 -12.27 -32.55
CA TYR A 664 21.72 -10.96 -33.16
C TYR A 664 23.09 -10.66 -33.76
N ASN A 665 23.14 -10.80 -35.08
CA ASN A 665 24.36 -10.70 -35.83
C ASN A 665 24.83 -9.26 -35.68
N ARG A 666 26.05 -9.05 -35.21
CA ARG A 666 26.67 -7.73 -35.09
C ARG A 666 26.58 -6.97 -36.43
N ASN A 667 26.44 -7.69 -37.54
CA ASN A 667 26.30 -7.18 -38.89
C ASN A 667 24.95 -6.53 -39.18
N ASP A 668 23.83 -6.92 -38.56
CA ASP A 668 22.53 -6.29 -38.87
C ASP A 668 22.39 -4.88 -38.27
N PHE A 669 23.08 -4.59 -37.15
CA PHE A 669 23.17 -3.23 -36.58
C PHE A 669 24.38 -2.43 -37.07
N SER A 670 25.48 -3.08 -37.49
CA SER A 670 26.67 -2.38 -38.01
C SER A 670 26.65 -2.11 -39.51
N GLU A 671 25.85 -2.84 -40.30
CA GLU A 671 25.64 -2.54 -41.73
C GLU A 671 24.60 -1.44 -41.97
N ALA A 672 23.82 -1.08 -40.95
CA ALA A 672 22.97 0.12 -40.95
C ALA A 672 23.81 1.40 -40.77
N LYS A 673 24.47 1.81 -41.85
CA LYS A 673 25.03 3.16 -42.08
C LYS A 673 26.09 3.66 -41.09
N GLY A 674 27.28 3.05 -41.07
CA GLY A 674 28.53 3.77 -40.75
C GLY A 674 28.59 4.54 -39.42
N LYS A 675 27.72 4.22 -38.46
CA LYS A 675 27.69 4.80 -37.12
C LYS A 675 28.31 3.79 -36.15
N THR A 676 29.30 4.25 -35.40
CA THR A 676 29.96 3.47 -34.35
C THR A 676 28.99 3.36 -33.17
N VAL A 677 28.40 2.19 -32.95
CA VAL A 677 27.65 1.89 -31.71
C VAL A 677 28.70 1.71 -30.61
N TYR A 678 28.76 2.64 -29.66
CA TYR A 678 29.60 2.51 -28.46
C TYR A 678 28.87 1.64 -27.43
N ASP A 679 29.63 0.91 -26.59
CA ASP A 679 29.17 0.08 -25.46
C ASP A 679 28.14 0.84 -24.61
N ASP A 680 26.84 0.57 -24.81
CA ASP A 680 25.81 0.97 -23.86
C ASP A 680 25.81 -0.08 -22.73
N ASP A 681 26.60 0.20 -21.70
CA ASP A 681 26.74 -0.62 -20.49
C ASP A 681 25.41 -0.63 -19.70
N SER A 682 25.07 -1.76 -19.08
CA SER A 682 23.83 -2.01 -18.32
C SER A 682 23.71 -1.23 -16.99
N TYR A 683 24.53 -0.20 -16.81
CA TYR A 683 24.71 0.60 -15.62
C TYR A 683 23.50 1.48 -15.23
N PHE A 684 22.41 1.49 -16.01
CA PHE A 684 21.21 2.29 -15.75
C PHE A 684 20.42 1.84 -14.51
N ASN A 685 20.60 0.59 -14.06
CA ASN A 685 19.98 0.05 -12.84
C ASN A 685 21.00 -0.16 -11.71
N MET A 686 22.08 0.63 -11.71
CA MET A 686 23.07 0.67 -10.64
C MET A 686 22.94 1.92 -9.78
N LEU A 687 22.96 1.75 -8.46
CA LEU A 687 22.98 2.84 -7.50
C LEU A 687 24.39 3.10 -6.97
N ASP A 688 24.94 4.25 -7.32
CA ASP A 688 26.20 4.74 -6.76
C ASP A 688 25.98 5.43 -5.41
N ILE A 689 26.51 4.84 -4.35
CA ILE A 689 26.53 5.41 -3.00
C ILE A 689 27.92 5.97 -2.78
N SER A 690 28.05 7.30 -2.79
CA SER A 690 29.37 7.94 -2.76
C SER A 690 29.69 8.60 -1.43
N GLU A 691 30.93 8.40 -0.96
CA GLU A 691 31.57 9.17 0.12
C GLU A 691 30.81 9.15 1.46
N SER A 692 30.11 8.06 1.79
CA SER A 692 29.54 7.86 3.12
C SER A 692 30.66 7.56 4.13
N THR A 693 30.77 8.36 5.19
CA THR A 693 31.86 8.22 6.19
C THR A 693 31.40 8.19 7.65
N LYS A 694 30.09 8.25 7.93
CA LYS A 694 29.56 8.30 9.31
C LYS A 694 29.17 6.94 9.88
N GLY A 695 29.23 5.88 9.07
CA GLY A 695 28.63 4.59 9.37
C GLY A 695 27.34 4.42 8.57
N LEU A 696 27.31 3.45 7.66
CA LEU A 696 26.11 3.11 6.90
C LEU A 696 25.85 1.61 7.01
N THR A 697 24.68 1.24 7.52
CA THR A 697 24.19 -0.13 7.47
C THR A 697 23.03 -0.24 6.50
N LEU A 698 23.09 -1.20 5.57
CA LEU A 698 21.94 -1.65 4.80
C LEU A 698 21.54 -3.04 5.33
N GLU A 699 20.33 -3.14 5.89
CA GLU A 699 19.87 -4.32 6.61
C GLU A 699 18.51 -4.77 6.07
N GLY A 700 18.41 -6.04 5.66
CA GLY A 700 17.12 -6.64 5.36
C GLY A 700 16.38 -7.07 6.62
N VAL A 701 15.07 -6.86 6.67
CA VAL A 701 14.21 -7.28 7.78
C VAL A 701 13.44 -8.55 7.40
N GLY A 702 13.49 -9.57 8.26
CA GLY A 702 12.87 -10.85 7.95
C GLY A 702 13.63 -11.61 6.86
N SER A 703 12.95 -12.57 6.22
CA SER A 703 13.50 -13.38 5.13
C SER A 703 13.12 -12.90 3.72
N SER A 704 12.26 -11.88 3.62
CA SER A 704 11.67 -11.39 2.37
C SER A 704 12.32 -10.12 1.80
N ALA A 705 13.29 -9.53 2.51
CA ALA A 705 13.98 -8.34 2.07
C ALA A 705 14.86 -8.64 0.84
N GLU A 706 14.50 -8.03 -0.31
CA GLU A 706 15.11 -8.35 -1.59
C GLU A 706 15.39 -7.11 -2.43
N ILE A 707 16.57 -7.10 -3.05
CA ILE A 707 17.03 -6.15 -4.06
C ILE A 707 16.85 -6.84 -5.42
N PHE A 708 15.78 -6.50 -6.14
CA PHE A 708 15.36 -7.23 -7.34
C PHE A 708 15.55 -6.40 -8.62
N GLN A 709 16.42 -6.89 -9.51
CA GLN A 709 16.79 -6.26 -10.80
C GLN A 709 17.63 -4.99 -10.72
N TRP A 710 18.37 -4.82 -9.63
CA TRP A 710 19.35 -3.76 -9.46
C TRP A 710 20.47 -4.16 -8.50
N GLY A 711 21.50 -3.33 -8.45
CA GLY A 711 22.59 -3.44 -7.49
C GLY A 711 23.13 -2.10 -7.06
N MET A 712 24.15 -2.12 -6.21
CA MET A 712 24.75 -0.94 -5.62
C MET A 712 26.27 -0.96 -5.72
N THR A 713 26.87 0.21 -5.89
CA THR A 713 28.32 0.41 -5.72
C THR A 713 28.56 1.43 -4.61
N PHE A 714 29.29 1.03 -3.57
CA PHE A 714 29.74 1.90 -2.49
C PHE A 714 31.08 2.54 -2.87
N LYS A 715 31.00 3.70 -3.51
CA LYS A 715 32.14 4.47 -4.02
C LYS A 715 32.73 5.34 -2.94
N LYS A 716 34.00 5.12 -2.60
CA LYS A 716 34.76 5.93 -1.63
C LYS A 716 34.09 6.05 -0.25
N CYS A 717 33.25 5.08 0.11
CA CYS A 717 32.66 4.99 1.44
C CYS A 717 33.67 4.40 2.44
N THR A 718 33.41 4.56 3.73
CA THR A 718 34.11 3.84 4.80
C THR A 718 33.09 3.50 5.89
N ASN A 719 33.36 2.44 6.65
CA ASN A 719 32.49 2.00 7.74
C ASN A 719 31.09 1.59 7.24
N VAL A 720 31.03 0.54 6.41
CA VAL A 720 29.80 0.05 5.78
C VAL A 720 29.50 -1.37 6.19
N GLU A 721 28.25 -1.63 6.56
CA GLU A 721 27.71 -2.95 6.86
C GLU A 721 26.56 -3.26 5.89
N ILE A 722 26.57 -4.43 5.27
CA ILE A 722 25.51 -4.90 4.37
C ILE A 722 25.10 -6.28 4.85
N LYS A 723 23.86 -6.42 5.32
CA LYS A 723 23.42 -7.69 5.91
C LYS A 723 21.99 -8.09 5.65
N ASN A 724 21.78 -9.41 5.67
CA ASN A 724 20.47 -10.04 5.62
C ASN A 724 19.62 -9.66 4.38
N LEU A 725 20.26 -9.44 3.23
CA LEU A 725 19.58 -9.09 1.97
C LEU A 725 19.69 -10.21 0.94
N THR A 726 18.61 -10.38 0.17
CA THR A 726 18.66 -11.16 -1.07
C THR A 726 18.89 -10.22 -2.26
N PHE A 727 19.87 -10.51 -3.10
CA PHE A 727 20.07 -9.86 -4.39
C PHE A 727 19.69 -10.82 -5.51
N THR A 728 18.79 -10.42 -6.39
CA THR A 728 18.30 -11.28 -7.47
C THR A 728 18.27 -10.52 -8.79
N SER A 729 18.75 -11.17 -9.85
CA SER A 729 18.67 -10.64 -11.22
C SER A 729 19.33 -9.26 -11.38
N ALA A 730 20.36 -8.94 -10.59
CA ALA A 730 21.13 -7.73 -10.79
C ALA A 730 21.73 -7.73 -12.22
N PRO A 731 21.51 -6.68 -13.03
CA PRO A 731 22.03 -6.61 -14.40
C PRO A 731 23.54 -6.30 -14.45
N GLU A 732 24.04 -5.65 -13.40
CA GLU A 732 25.44 -5.26 -13.18
C GLU A 732 25.92 -5.84 -11.84
N ASP A 733 26.84 -5.16 -11.16
CA ASP A 733 27.31 -5.55 -9.84
C ASP A 733 26.17 -5.54 -8.80
N ALA A 734 25.87 -6.66 -8.15
CA ALA A 734 24.82 -6.69 -7.13
C ALA A 734 25.22 -5.86 -5.89
N CYS A 735 26.45 -6.06 -5.41
CA CYS A 735 27.01 -5.29 -4.30
C CYS A 735 28.53 -5.08 -4.50
N SER A 736 28.94 -3.90 -4.95
CA SER A 736 30.36 -3.58 -5.14
C SER A 736 30.89 -2.54 -4.16
N ILE A 737 32.13 -2.72 -3.71
CA ILE A 737 32.91 -1.72 -2.98
C ILE A 737 33.99 -1.18 -3.92
N GLU A 738 34.05 0.15 -4.06
CA GLU A 738 35.05 0.81 -4.90
C GLU A 738 35.65 2.01 -4.15
N GLY A 739 36.87 1.86 -3.62
CA GLY A 739 37.58 2.97 -2.98
C GLY A 739 38.28 3.90 -3.98
N ASN A 740 39.50 4.32 -3.66
CA ASN A 740 40.32 5.15 -4.55
C ASN A 740 41.71 4.54 -4.71
N LYS A 741 42.15 4.39 -5.97
CA LYS A 741 43.48 3.87 -6.30
C LYS A 741 44.63 4.64 -5.65
N ASP A 742 44.48 5.96 -5.48
CA ASP A 742 45.56 6.83 -5.00
C ASP A 742 45.62 6.90 -3.47
N SER A 743 44.61 6.37 -2.77
CA SER A 743 44.51 6.46 -1.31
C SER A 743 43.69 5.32 -0.71
N VAL A 744 43.96 4.08 -1.15
CA VAL A 744 43.24 2.86 -0.72
C VAL A 744 43.13 2.74 0.80
N ALA A 745 44.18 3.14 1.53
CA ALA A 745 44.20 3.06 2.99
C ALA A 745 43.09 3.89 3.69
N ASN A 746 42.48 4.86 3.00
CA ASN A 746 41.40 5.67 3.56
C ASN A 746 40.02 5.01 3.45
N TYR A 747 39.89 3.96 2.63
CA TYR A 747 38.61 3.32 2.33
C TYR A 747 38.58 1.94 2.95
N LYS A 748 38.04 1.89 4.16
CA LYS A 748 38.16 0.73 5.05
C LYS A 748 36.90 0.41 5.86
N ASN A 749 36.91 -0.77 6.47
CA ASN A 749 35.90 -1.31 7.39
C ASN A 749 34.59 -1.61 6.66
N TYR A 750 34.55 -2.77 6.02
CA TYR A 750 33.37 -3.27 5.30
C TYR A 750 32.99 -4.66 5.80
N TRP A 751 31.75 -4.82 6.22
CA TRP A 751 31.22 -6.12 6.63
C TRP A 751 30.01 -6.49 5.79
N ILE A 752 30.16 -7.53 4.97
CA ILE A 752 29.12 -8.00 4.05
C ILE A 752 28.75 -9.39 4.51
N HIS A 753 27.60 -9.56 5.18
CA HIS A 753 27.30 -10.84 5.81
C HIS A 753 25.84 -11.26 5.82
N ASN A 754 25.61 -12.58 5.85
CA ASN A 754 24.25 -13.16 5.84
C ASN A 754 23.41 -12.71 4.63
N ASN A 755 24.05 -12.41 3.49
CA ASN A 755 23.34 -12.05 2.27
C ASN A 755 23.20 -13.26 1.35
N THR A 756 22.14 -13.29 0.55
CA THR A 756 21.96 -14.25 -0.53
C THR A 756 22.15 -13.53 -1.87
N PHE A 757 23.11 -13.95 -2.67
CA PHE A 757 23.32 -13.48 -4.03
C PHE A 757 22.87 -14.57 -5.01
N ASN A 758 21.78 -14.32 -5.71
CA ASN A 758 21.30 -15.18 -6.79
C ASN A 758 21.85 -14.71 -8.13
N ARG A 759 21.77 -15.58 -9.15
CA ARG A 759 22.21 -15.29 -10.52
C ARG A 759 21.66 -13.94 -10.99
N GLY A 760 22.54 -13.14 -11.58
CA GLY A 760 22.18 -11.90 -12.23
C GLY A 760 21.43 -12.16 -13.54
N LEU A 761 20.85 -11.10 -14.10
CA LEU A 761 20.17 -11.17 -15.38
C LEU A 761 20.32 -9.84 -16.09
N ASN A 762 20.96 -9.87 -17.25
CA ASN A 762 21.17 -8.70 -18.06
C ASN A 762 20.69 -8.93 -19.49
N ASN A 763 19.42 -8.58 -19.71
CA ASN A 763 18.82 -8.63 -21.05
C ASN A 763 19.34 -7.52 -21.98
N TRP A 764 20.18 -6.61 -21.46
CA TRP A 764 20.69 -5.43 -22.16
C TRP A 764 22.22 -5.46 -22.32
N ASP A 765 22.84 -6.63 -22.19
CA ASP A 765 24.26 -6.81 -22.52
C ASP A 765 24.46 -6.71 -24.04
N LEU A 766 24.58 -5.47 -24.53
CA LEU A 766 24.88 -5.15 -25.92
C LEU A 766 26.39 -5.08 -26.18
N THR A 767 27.20 -5.43 -25.17
CA THR A 767 28.65 -5.24 -25.22
C THR A 767 29.32 -6.18 -26.21
N GLY A 768 30.48 -5.77 -26.72
CA GLY A 768 31.26 -6.59 -27.64
C GLY A 768 31.73 -7.92 -27.03
N GLU A 769 31.88 -7.98 -25.71
CA GLU A 769 32.38 -9.11 -24.94
C GLU A 769 31.28 -10.15 -24.63
N LYS A 770 30.01 -9.73 -24.58
CA LYS A 770 28.82 -10.58 -24.35
C LYS A 770 28.93 -11.49 -23.12
N ASP A 771 29.69 -11.06 -22.11
CA ASP A 771 30.02 -11.87 -20.96
C ASP A 771 29.19 -11.53 -19.72
N LYS A 772 28.29 -10.53 -19.80
CA LYS A 772 27.43 -10.03 -18.71
C LYS A 772 25.96 -10.45 -18.78
N TYR A 773 25.54 -11.26 -19.76
CA TYR A 773 24.11 -11.69 -19.89
C TYR A 773 23.49 -12.29 -18.61
N ALA A 774 24.30 -12.85 -17.71
CA ALA A 774 23.90 -13.41 -16.41
C ALA A 774 24.24 -12.47 -15.23
N GLY A 775 24.30 -11.16 -15.48
CA GLY A 775 24.83 -10.14 -14.58
C GLY A 775 26.35 -9.99 -14.66
N ASP A 776 26.87 -8.93 -14.02
CA ASP A 776 28.32 -8.77 -13.76
C ASP A 776 28.70 -9.35 -12.38
N GLY A 777 29.36 -8.60 -11.49
CA GLY A 777 29.85 -9.12 -10.20
C GLY A 777 28.76 -9.27 -9.14
N ALA A 778 28.58 -10.46 -8.56
CA ALA A 778 27.74 -10.58 -7.36
C ALA A 778 28.29 -9.73 -6.19
N MET A 779 29.61 -9.77 -5.98
CA MET A 779 30.31 -8.99 -4.97
C MET A 779 31.73 -8.60 -5.37
N ASP A 780 31.91 -7.37 -5.85
CA ASP A 780 33.19 -6.87 -6.37
C ASP A 780 33.89 -5.91 -5.40
N LEU A 781 35.16 -6.16 -5.09
CA LEU A 781 35.98 -5.40 -4.13
C LEU A 781 37.17 -4.74 -4.85
N LYS A 782 37.17 -3.41 -4.91
CA LYS A 782 38.15 -2.62 -5.67
C LYS A 782 38.70 -1.48 -4.79
N TYR A 783 40.02 -1.33 -4.74
CA TYR A 783 40.69 -0.21 -4.07
C TYR A 783 40.29 0.04 -2.61
N CYS A 784 40.05 -1.01 -1.84
CA CYS A 784 39.61 -0.96 -0.44
C CYS A 784 40.53 -1.76 0.50
N GLN A 785 40.33 -1.62 1.81
CA GLN A 785 40.95 -2.49 2.81
C GLN A 785 40.01 -2.87 3.96
N GLY A 786 40.35 -3.92 4.72
CA GLY A 786 39.61 -4.26 5.94
C GLY A 786 38.18 -4.71 5.62
N VAL A 787 38.09 -5.78 4.82
CA VAL A 787 36.81 -6.36 4.39
C VAL A 787 36.64 -7.73 5.03
N THR A 788 35.46 -7.99 5.57
CA THR A 788 34.99 -9.33 5.93
C THR A 788 33.73 -9.62 5.12
N ALA A 789 33.76 -10.66 4.30
CA ALA A 789 32.59 -11.24 3.68
C ALA A 789 32.29 -12.58 4.35
N SER A 790 31.18 -12.69 5.09
CA SER A 790 30.91 -13.88 5.90
C SER A 790 29.47 -14.37 5.86
N TYR A 791 29.26 -15.68 5.95
CA TYR A 791 27.91 -16.26 5.95
C TYR A 791 27.05 -15.83 4.75
N ASN A 792 27.66 -15.48 3.61
CA ASN A 792 26.91 -15.17 2.40
C ASN A 792 26.68 -16.44 1.59
N LYS A 793 25.55 -16.50 0.89
CA LYS A 793 25.21 -17.59 -0.02
C LYS A 793 25.22 -17.08 -1.46
N PHE A 794 26.04 -17.65 -2.32
CA PHE A 794 26.12 -17.34 -3.74
C PHE A 794 25.53 -18.51 -4.54
N ASN A 795 24.42 -18.29 -5.24
CA ASN A 795 23.74 -19.31 -6.02
C ASN A 795 23.86 -18.99 -7.51
N ASN A 796 24.41 -19.92 -8.30
CA ASN A 796 24.40 -19.88 -9.76
C ASN A 796 24.96 -18.57 -10.35
N CYS A 797 25.85 -17.90 -9.61
CA CYS A 797 26.47 -16.67 -10.05
C CYS A 797 27.52 -16.97 -11.14
N LYS A 798 27.48 -16.24 -12.26
CA LYS A 798 28.44 -16.42 -13.34
C LYS A 798 29.80 -15.79 -12.99
N LYS A 799 29.77 -14.51 -12.63
CA LYS A 799 30.92 -13.74 -12.15
C LYS A 799 30.65 -13.37 -10.70
N THR A 800 31.28 -14.08 -9.77
CA THR A 800 30.89 -13.95 -8.35
C THR A 800 31.57 -12.82 -7.65
N GLY A 801 32.89 -12.82 -7.53
CA GLY A 801 33.58 -11.75 -6.83
C GLY A 801 34.99 -11.48 -7.33
N LEU A 802 35.19 -10.24 -7.77
CA LEU A 802 36.51 -9.70 -8.07
C LEU A 802 37.14 -9.13 -6.80
N VAL A 803 38.42 -9.40 -6.56
CA VAL A 803 39.26 -8.61 -5.65
C VAL A 803 40.34 -7.98 -6.51
N GLY A 804 40.16 -6.70 -6.84
CA GLY A 804 41.04 -5.95 -7.71
C GLY A 804 40.68 -6.02 -9.21
N GLY A 805 40.30 -4.86 -9.75
CA GLY A 805 39.91 -4.62 -11.16
C GLY A 805 40.96 -4.98 -12.22
N GLY A 806 42.24 -5.03 -11.84
CA GLY A 806 43.35 -5.22 -12.77
C GLY A 806 44.65 -5.53 -12.03
N ASP A 807 45.68 -5.96 -12.77
CA ASP A 807 46.92 -6.48 -12.19
C ASP A 807 47.74 -5.44 -11.42
N SER A 808 47.45 -4.14 -11.59
CA SER A 808 48.04 -3.04 -10.82
C SER A 808 47.14 -2.51 -9.69
N ASN A 809 45.92 -3.01 -9.57
CA ASN A 809 44.93 -2.44 -8.64
C ASN A 809 45.20 -3.01 -7.25
N ILE A 810 45.57 -2.18 -6.29
CA ILE A 810 45.94 -2.61 -4.94
C ILE A 810 44.74 -2.65 -3.97
N GLN A 811 44.66 -3.68 -3.12
CA GLN A 811 43.72 -3.83 -1.99
C GLN A 811 44.44 -4.50 -0.80
N TYR A 812 43.83 -4.52 0.39
CA TYR A 812 44.47 -5.10 1.58
C TYR A 812 43.46 -5.80 2.49
N ASN A 813 43.93 -6.77 3.27
CA ASN A 813 43.24 -7.26 4.46
C ASN A 813 41.80 -7.69 4.17
N ILE A 814 41.63 -8.77 3.42
CA ILE A 814 40.33 -9.29 2.99
C ILE A 814 40.10 -10.67 3.63
N THR A 815 38.94 -10.86 4.26
CA THR A 815 38.52 -12.15 4.82
C THR A 815 37.26 -12.65 4.12
N PHE A 816 37.26 -13.93 3.73
CA PHE A 816 36.06 -14.67 3.33
C PHE A 816 35.88 -15.84 4.28
N HIS A 817 34.77 -15.92 5.01
CA HIS A 817 34.52 -17.09 5.85
C HIS A 817 33.09 -17.55 5.93
N HIS A 818 32.90 -18.85 6.07
CA HIS A 818 31.57 -19.45 6.19
C HIS A 818 30.62 -19.07 5.06
N ASN A 819 31.14 -18.73 3.88
CA ASN A 819 30.30 -18.48 2.72
C ASN A 819 29.98 -19.79 2.02
N TYR A 820 28.75 -19.89 1.51
CA TYR A 820 28.32 -21.01 0.68
C TYR A 820 28.30 -20.60 -0.79
N TYR A 821 29.21 -21.16 -1.57
CA TYR A 821 29.24 -21.05 -3.02
C TYR A 821 28.59 -22.29 -3.64
N ASN A 822 27.41 -22.11 -4.21
CA ASN A 822 26.57 -23.17 -4.74
C ASN A 822 26.43 -23.03 -6.25
N GLN A 823 27.01 -23.97 -7.00
CA GLN A 823 26.92 -24.05 -8.47
C GLN A 823 27.37 -22.75 -9.16
N VAL A 824 28.44 -22.16 -8.64
CA VAL A 824 28.99 -20.89 -9.12
C VAL A 824 30.00 -21.12 -10.25
N GLU A 825 29.93 -20.31 -11.31
CA GLU A 825 30.79 -20.53 -12.48
C GLU A 825 32.22 -20.00 -12.29
N SER A 826 32.41 -18.78 -11.77
CA SER A 826 33.75 -18.20 -11.67
C SER A 826 33.92 -17.08 -10.64
N ARG A 827 35.18 -16.82 -10.27
CA ARG A 827 35.64 -15.72 -9.40
C ARG A 827 35.25 -15.89 -7.92
N LEU A 828 35.84 -16.84 -7.19
CA LEU A 828 35.49 -17.11 -5.78
C LEU A 828 36.63 -16.94 -4.74
N PRO A 829 37.40 -15.82 -4.74
CA PRO A 829 37.37 -14.72 -5.68
C PRO A 829 38.34 -14.95 -6.85
N LEU A 830 38.22 -14.11 -7.89
CA LEU A 830 39.37 -13.79 -8.73
C LEU A 830 40.11 -12.65 -8.04
N GLY A 831 41.24 -12.96 -7.42
CA GLY A 831 41.97 -12.04 -6.55
C GLY A 831 43.30 -11.54 -7.10
N ARG A 832 43.56 -10.24 -6.94
CA ARG A 832 44.77 -9.54 -7.38
C ARG A 832 45.29 -8.63 -6.26
N GLN A 833 46.62 -8.47 -6.17
CA GLN A 833 47.30 -7.46 -5.35
C GLN A 833 46.71 -7.25 -3.93
N ALA A 834 46.42 -8.36 -3.24
CA ALA A 834 45.80 -8.37 -1.91
C ALA A 834 46.31 -9.53 -1.05
N ASN A 835 46.29 -9.36 0.27
CA ASN A 835 46.35 -10.46 1.24
C ASN A 835 44.93 -10.90 1.62
N MET A 836 44.63 -12.19 1.47
CA MET A 836 43.31 -12.78 1.65
C MET A 836 43.35 -13.96 2.63
N HIS A 837 42.47 -13.97 3.62
CA HIS A 837 42.19 -15.14 4.45
C HIS A 837 40.84 -15.75 4.05
N MET A 838 40.85 -17.03 3.72
CA MET A 838 39.66 -17.75 3.27
C MET A 838 39.50 -18.98 4.16
N TYR A 839 38.53 -18.99 5.07
CA TYR A 839 38.39 -20.12 6.00
C TYR A 839 36.96 -20.61 6.18
N ASN A 840 36.81 -21.91 6.41
CA ASN A 840 35.52 -22.57 6.62
C ASN A 840 34.44 -22.24 5.57
N ASN A 841 34.83 -21.93 4.32
CA ASN A 841 33.88 -21.76 3.22
C ASN A 841 33.53 -23.13 2.59
N TYR A 842 32.36 -23.21 1.97
CA TYR A 842 31.91 -24.39 1.24
C TYR A 842 31.70 -24.07 -0.24
N TYR A 843 32.36 -24.84 -1.10
CA TYR A 843 32.30 -24.72 -2.56
C TYR A 843 31.68 -26.00 -3.12
N TYR A 844 30.46 -25.90 -3.63
CA TYR A 844 29.72 -27.01 -4.19
C TYR A 844 29.52 -26.82 -5.69
N ASP A 845 29.98 -27.79 -6.48
CA ASP A 845 29.75 -27.87 -7.93
C ASP A 845 30.13 -26.58 -8.69
N CYS A 846 31.25 -25.98 -8.29
CA CYS A 846 31.72 -24.73 -8.87
C CYS A 846 32.74 -24.97 -10.01
N ASP A 847 32.74 -24.13 -11.04
CA ASP A 847 33.63 -24.30 -12.21
C ASP A 847 35.05 -23.73 -11.98
N VAL A 848 35.22 -22.43 -11.75
CA VAL A 848 36.52 -21.84 -11.43
C VAL A 848 36.44 -21.17 -10.07
N THR A 849 36.96 -21.81 -9.02
CA THR A 849 36.81 -21.28 -7.66
C THR A 849 37.83 -20.17 -7.35
N VAL A 850 38.90 -20.49 -6.63
CA VAL A 850 39.90 -19.55 -6.14
C VAL A 850 40.93 -19.33 -7.26
N ASP A 851 40.94 -18.12 -7.82
CA ASP A 851 41.80 -17.72 -8.93
C ASP A 851 42.67 -16.53 -8.52
N ILE A 852 43.88 -16.83 -8.05
CA ILE A 852 44.79 -15.84 -7.50
C ILE A 852 45.82 -15.43 -8.55
N ARG A 853 45.91 -14.12 -8.79
CA ARG A 853 46.72 -13.51 -9.85
C ARG A 853 47.56 -12.35 -9.32
N ALA A 854 48.39 -11.80 -10.21
CA ALA A 854 49.33 -10.73 -9.87
C ALA A 854 50.16 -11.07 -8.62
N ASN A 855 50.38 -10.14 -7.68
CA ASN A 855 51.10 -10.41 -6.43
C ASN A 855 50.16 -10.76 -5.26
N ALA A 856 48.96 -11.27 -5.49
CA ALA A 856 48.07 -11.63 -4.40
C ALA A 856 48.59 -12.85 -3.61
N TYR A 857 48.34 -12.84 -2.30
CA TYR A 857 48.54 -13.99 -1.42
C TYR A 857 47.21 -14.39 -0.80
N ALA A 858 46.78 -15.65 -1.01
CA ALA A 858 45.63 -16.22 -0.31
C ALA A 858 46.06 -17.34 0.66
N PHE A 859 45.57 -17.27 1.90
CA PHE A 859 45.64 -18.36 2.86
C PHE A 859 44.27 -19.01 2.97
N LEU A 860 44.19 -20.28 2.58
CA LEU A 860 43.00 -21.13 2.63
C LEU A 860 43.13 -22.04 3.85
N GLU A 861 42.17 -21.97 4.78
CA GLU A 861 42.18 -22.72 6.03
C GLU A 861 40.84 -23.44 6.26
N ALA A 862 40.86 -24.78 6.28
CA ALA A 862 39.70 -25.61 6.61
C ALA A 862 38.44 -25.35 5.76
N ASN A 863 38.59 -25.09 4.46
CA ASN A 863 37.48 -25.00 3.51
C ASN A 863 37.12 -26.38 2.94
N TYR A 864 35.87 -26.54 2.49
CA TYR A 864 35.40 -27.75 1.82
C TYR A 864 35.09 -27.47 0.36
N PHE A 865 35.75 -28.18 -0.55
CA PHE A 865 35.48 -28.14 -1.98
C PHE A 865 34.89 -29.48 -2.41
N GLU A 866 33.72 -29.45 -3.05
CA GLU A 866 32.97 -30.62 -3.48
C GLU A 866 32.58 -30.48 -4.94
N ASN A 867 32.85 -31.51 -5.73
CA ASN A 867 32.53 -31.58 -7.16
C ASN A 867 32.99 -30.34 -7.96
N SER A 868 33.99 -29.61 -7.46
CA SER A 868 34.39 -28.32 -8.02
C SER A 868 35.62 -28.46 -8.90
N GLN A 869 35.76 -27.61 -9.91
CA GLN A 869 36.93 -27.58 -10.77
C GLN A 869 37.87 -26.44 -10.33
N LYS A 870 39.17 -26.65 -10.59
CA LYS A 870 40.21 -25.66 -10.40
C LYS A 870 40.18 -25.01 -8.99
N PRO A 871 40.18 -25.81 -7.90
CA PRO A 871 39.84 -25.32 -6.58
C PRO A 871 40.80 -24.26 -5.99
N ARG A 872 42.01 -24.13 -6.57
CA ARG A 872 43.15 -23.37 -6.03
C ARG A 872 44.15 -22.95 -7.11
N THR A 873 43.66 -22.21 -8.08
CA THR A 873 44.47 -21.75 -9.23
C THR A 873 45.34 -20.55 -8.90
N THR A 874 46.56 -20.57 -9.43
CA THR A 874 47.41 -19.38 -9.54
C THR A 874 47.72 -19.08 -11.00
N VAL A 875 47.60 -17.82 -11.40
CA VAL A 875 47.90 -17.34 -12.76
C VAL A 875 48.96 -16.25 -12.69
N LYS A 876 50.15 -16.56 -13.21
CA LYS A 876 51.26 -15.61 -13.32
C LYS A 876 50.89 -14.49 -14.31
N SER A 877 51.16 -13.24 -13.96
CA SER A 877 50.97 -12.12 -14.91
C SER A 877 52.16 -12.00 -15.87
N ASP A 878 51.91 -11.48 -17.07
CA ASP A 878 52.98 -11.11 -18.03
C ASP A 878 53.92 -10.02 -17.48
N ASN A 879 53.47 -9.26 -16.47
CA ASN A 879 54.23 -8.19 -15.81
C ASN A 879 55.25 -8.68 -14.76
N GLY A 880 55.47 -10.00 -14.66
CA GLY A 880 56.46 -10.57 -13.74
C GLY A 880 55.99 -10.66 -12.27
N TYR A 881 54.68 -10.54 -12.01
CA TYR A 881 54.10 -10.82 -10.69
C TYR A 881 53.86 -12.31 -10.44
N TYR A 882 54.03 -12.73 -9.20
CA TYR A 882 53.95 -14.13 -8.77
C TYR A 882 52.92 -14.30 -7.65
N PRO A 883 51.72 -14.81 -7.96
CA PRO A 883 50.70 -15.07 -6.95
C PRO A 883 51.06 -16.27 -6.09
N PHE A 884 50.55 -16.31 -4.86
CA PHE A 884 50.77 -17.42 -3.94
C PHE A 884 49.49 -17.85 -3.24
N VAL A 885 49.28 -19.15 -3.14
CA VAL A 885 48.18 -19.76 -2.39
C VAL A 885 48.76 -20.78 -1.43
N LYS A 886 48.45 -20.62 -0.14
CA LYS A 886 48.72 -21.62 0.90
C LYS A 886 47.40 -22.26 1.31
N SER A 887 47.34 -23.59 1.26
CA SER A 887 46.19 -24.37 1.71
C SER A 887 46.57 -25.17 2.96
N TYR A 888 45.73 -25.14 3.99
CA TYR A 888 45.92 -25.87 5.24
C TYR A 888 44.60 -26.43 5.74
N ASN A 889 44.52 -27.75 5.95
CA ASN A 889 43.32 -28.48 6.39
C ASN A 889 42.08 -28.36 5.47
N ASP A 890 42.24 -27.90 4.23
CA ASP A 890 41.16 -27.91 3.24
C ASP A 890 40.85 -29.35 2.77
N VAL A 891 39.59 -29.61 2.42
CA VAL A 891 39.13 -30.87 1.84
C VAL A 891 38.76 -30.66 0.37
N TYR A 892 39.23 -31.57 -0.50
CA TYR A 892 38.93 -31.59 -1.93
C TYR A 892 38.24 -32.90 -2.30
N ASP A 893 36.92 -32.91 -2.22
CA ASP A 893 36.07 -34.05 -2.52
C ASP A 893 35.62 -34.02 -3.98
N SER A 894 36.00 -35.05 -4.74
CA SER A 894 35.61 -35.22 -6.15
C SER A 894 35.93 -34.01 -7.05
N CYS A 895 36.96 -33.24 -6.68
CA CYS A 895 37.38 -32.05 -7.41
C CYS A 895 38.32 -32.39 -8.58
N SER A 896 38.36 -31.52 -9.59
CA SER A 896 39.32 -31.61 -10.70
C SER A 896 40.36 -30.49 -10.63
N ASP A 897 41.63 -30.86 -10.62
CA ASP A 897 42.73 -29.90 -10.65
C ASP A 897 42.89 -29.24 -12.05
N PRO A 898 43.43 -28.02 -12.13
CA PRO A 898 43.62 -27.31 -13.39
C PRO A 898 44.64 -28.01 -14.33
N ALA A 899 44.58 -27.71 -15.63
CA ALA A 899 45.55 -28.20 -16.62
C ALA A 899 47.00 -27.79 -16.29
N SER A 900 48.01 -28.46 -16.86
CA SER A 900 49.45 -28.35 -16.51
C SER A 900 50.11 -26.96 -16.61
N ASN A 901 49.40 -25.93 -17.09
CA ASN A 901 49.89 -24.54 -17.22
C ASN A 901 49.48 -23.62 -16.04
N TYR A 902 48.74 -24.13 -15.05
CA TYR A 902 48.39 -23.38 -13.84
C TYR A 902 49.33 -23.75 -12.70
N GLY A 903 49.77 -22.75 -11.91
CA GLY A 903 50.47 -23.04 -10.66
C GLY A 903 49.46 -23.57 -9.64
N THR A 904 49.78 -24.64 -8.94
CA THR A 904 48.95 -25.19 -7.86
C THR A 904 49.33 -24.56 -6.52
N ALA A 905 48.35 -24.38 -5.63
CA ALA A 905 48.62 -23.98 -4.25
C ALA A 905 49.67 -24.86 -3.54
N PHE A 906 50.41 -24.27 -2.62
CA PHE A 906 51.22 -24.99 -1.66
C PHE A 906 50.31 -25.63 -0.60
N ILE A 907 50.28 -26.96 -0.57
CA ILE A 907 49.56 -27.71 0.47
C ILE A 907 50.46 -27.83 1.69
N ALA A 908 50.12 -27.10 2.74
CA ALA A 908 50.90 -27.00 3.96
C ALA A 908 50.73 -28.27 4.83
N SER A 909 51.83 -28.90 5.21
CA SER A 909 51.82 -30.05 6.13
C SER A 909 51.60 -29.64 7.60
N SER A 910 51.82 -28.36 7.90
CA SER A 910 51.54 -27.74 9.20
C SER A 910 51.23 -26.25 9.03
N ARG A 911 50.58 -25.65 10.03
CA ARG A 911 50.17 -24.25 10.02
C ARG A 911 51.31 -23.27 9.71
N ASP A 912 52.55 -23.56 10.09
CA ASP A 912 53.71 -22.68 9.88
C ASP A 912 54.62 -23.11 8.72
N SER A 913 54.26 -24.19 8.01
CA SER A 913 55.07 -24.68 6.90
C SER A 913 54.97 -23.79 5.66
N TYR A 914 56.07 -23.73 4.91
CA TYR A 914 56.24 -23.05 3.62
C TYR A 914 57.15 -23.92 2.74
N PRO A 915 57.07 -23.83 1.40
CA PRO A 915 57.93 -24.63 0.53
C PRO A 915 59.39 -24.19 0.66
N ASP A 916 60.34 -25.12 0.54
CA ASP A 916 61.77 -24.81 0.60
C ASP A 916 62.22 -23.85 -0.51
N THR A 917 61.52 -23.86 -1.64
CA THR A 917 61.71 -22.96 -2.78
C THR A 917 60.94 -21.64 -2.63
N TYR A 918 60.39 -21.33 -1.45
CA TYR A 918 59.70 -20.07 -1.21
C TYR A 918 60.71 -18.91 -1.22
N ASP A 919 60.87 -18.31 -2.39
CA ASP A 919 61.78 -17.19 -2.60
C ASP A 919 61.04 -15.85 -2.40
N SER A 920 61.48 -15.12 -1.36
CA SER A 920 60.96 -13.82 -0.96
C SER A 920 61.25 -12.68 -1.96
N THR A 921 62.12 -12.90 -2.95
CA THR A 921 62.48 -11.91 -3.97
C THR A 921 61.63 -12.01 -5.24
N VAL A 922 61.01 -13.16 -5.51
CA VAL A 922 60.08 -13.37 -6.64
C VAL A 922 58.61 -13.32 -6.21
N ASN A 923 58.24 -13.81 -5.03
CA ASN A 923 56.86 -13.75 -4.51
C ASN A 923 56.54 -12.41 -3.82
N GLY A 924 56.88 -11.29 -4.46
CA GLY A 924 56.83 -9.95 -3.88
C GLY A 924 55.42 -9.39 -3.65
N CYS A 925 54.56 -10.08 -2.88
CA CYS A 925 53.36 -9.52 -2.27
C CYS A 925 53.79 -8.40 -1.32
N ASN A 926 54.05 -7.25 -1.91
CA ASN A 926 54.52 -6.05 -1.28
C ASN A 926 53.52 -4.97 -1.63
N ILE A 927 52.83 -4.49 -0.62
CA ILE A 927 51.77 -3.51 -0.79
C ILE A 927 52.20 -2.26 -0.02
N ASN A 928 52.48 -1.19 -0.77
CA ASN A 928 53.00 0.09 -0.25
C ASN A 928 54.29 -0.02 0.60
N GLY A 929 55.20 -0.94 0.27
CA GLY A 929 56.46 -1.13 1.01
C GLY A 929 56.35 -2.13 2.16
N THR A 930 55.13 -2.52 2.56
CA THR A 930 54.89 -3.57 3.54
C THR A 930 54.86 -4.93 2.85
N SER A 931 55.74 -5.82 3.30
CA SER A 931 55.78 -7.21 2.82
C SER A 931 54.70 -8.03 3.52
N TYR A 932 53.78 -8.59 2.74
CA TYR A 932 52.78 -9.57 3.19
C TYR A 932 53.23 -11.01 2.92
N LEU A 933 54.51 -11.22 2.64
CA LEU A 933 55.11 -12.55 2.65
C LEU A 933 54.87 -13.20 4.02
N LYS A 934 54.29 -14.41 4.01
CA LYS A 934 53.98 -15.17 5.22
C LYS A 934 53.07 -14.45 6.22
N PHE A 935 52.23 -13.51 5.74
CA PHE A 935 51.36 -12.72 6.62
C PHE A 935 50.50 -13.59 7.54
N ASP A 936 50.10 -14.78 7.08
CA ASP A 936 49.26 -15.72 7.84
C ASP A 936 49.90 -16.23 9.14
N THR A 937 51.21 -16.02 9.34
CA THR A 937 51.95 -16.36 10.57
C THR A 937 52.54 -15.14 11.27
N ASP A 938 52.28 -13.93 10.78
CA ASP A 938 52.73 -12.67 11.37
C ASP A 938 51.58 -12.03 12.16
N SER A 939 51.66 -12.08 13.49
CA SER A 939 50.63 -11.53 14.38
C SER A 939 50.46 -10.00 14.27
N THR A 940 51.34 -9.30 13.56
CA THR A 940 51.21 -7.86 13.29
C THR A 940 50.39 -7.56 12.02
N LEU A 941 50.27 -8.53 11.11
CA LEU A 941 49.55 -8.40 9.84
C LEU A 941 48.30 -9.30 9.77
N PHE A 942 48.18 -10.26 10.68
CA PHE A 942 47.12 -11.25 10.74
C PHE A 942 46.75 -11.54 12.18
N TYR A 943 45.49 -11.92 12.41
CA TYR A 943 44.99 -12.40 13.69
C TYR A 943 45.55 -13.81 14.00
N TYR A 944 46.86 -13.92 14.21
CA TYR A 944 47.56 -15.19 14.45
C TYR A 944 47.87 -15.33 15.94
N ASN A 945 47.46 -16.44 16.55
CA ASN A 945 47.91 -16.80 17.89
C ASN A 945 49.20 -17.60 17.80
N THR A 946 50.33 -16.94 18.09
CA THR A 946 51.68 -17.53 18.02
C THR A 946 51.89 -18.68 19.00
N SER A 947 51.10 -18.76 20.08
CA SER A 947 51.23 -19.79 21.12
C SER A 947 50.51 -21.08 20.71
N THR A 948 49.27 -20.95 20.21
CA THR A 948 48.47 -22.10 19.78
C THR A 948 48.72 -22.51 18.33
N LYS A 949 49.40 -21.65 17.57
CA LYS A 949 49.64 -21.79 16.13
C LYS A 949 48.33 -21.97 15.37
N LYS A 950 47.39 -21.07 15.62
CA LYS A 950 46.07 -21.05 14.98
C LYS A 950 45.67 -19.63 14.65
N SER A 951 44.79 -19.49 13.68
CA SER A 951 44.05 -18.24 13.47
C SER A 951 43.20 -17.94 14.72
N ASN A 952 43.30 -16.72 15.23
CA ASN A 952 42.59 -16.22 16.40
C ASN A 952 41.23 -15.66 15.97
N VAL A 953 40.32 -16.56 15.62
CA VAL A 953 38.94 -16.26 15.23
C VAL A 953 37.97 -16.90 16.22
N THR A 954 36.75 -16.38 16.30
CA THR A 954 35.71 -16.86 17.22
C THR A 954 35.31 -18.29 16.92
N TYR A 955 35.19 -18.64 15.64
CA TYR A 955 34.65 -19.92 15.19
C TYR A 955 35.45 -20.47 14.00
N LEU A 956 36.30 -21.46 14.27
CA LEU A 956 37.08 -22.20 13.28
C LEU A 956 36.83 -23.70 13.50
N THR A 957 36.21 -24.36 12.53
CA THR A 957 35.92 -25.80 12.58
C THR A 957 36.75 -26.56 11.55
N ASP A 958 36.71 -27.89 11.58
CA ASP A 958 37.26 -28.67 10.47
C ASP A 958 36.43 -28.47 9.19
N ALA A 959 36.99 -28.80 8.03
CA ALA A 959 36.34 -28.59 6.74
C ALA A 959 35.00 -29.34 6.59
N ALA A 960 34.85 -30.55 7.16
CA ALA A 960 33.60 -31.31 7.02
C ALA A 960 32.46 -30.67 7.83
N THR A 961 32.77 -30.17 9.02
CA THR A 961 31.86 -29.35 9.82
C THR A 961 31.54 -28.03 9.09
N ALA A 962 32.55 -27.40 8.47
CA ALA A 962 32.39 -26.18 7.67
C ALA A 962 31.33 -26.31 6.57
N LYS A 963 31.30 -27.45 5.85
CA LYS A 963 30.27 -27.74 4.85
C LYS A 963 28.86 -27.67 5.45
N THR A 964 28.65 -28.34 6.58
CA THR A 964 27.34 -28.41 7.25
C THR A 964 26.93 -27.04 7.78
N ASP A 965 27.87 -26.30 8.35
CA ASP A 965 27.66 -24.95 8.87
C ASP A 965 27.31 -23.97 7.74
N CYS A 966 28.02 -24.02 6.62
CA CYS A 966 27.73 -23.16 5.47
C CYS A 966 26.32 -23.42 4.91
N ILE A 967 25.90 -24.68 4.79
CA ILE A 967 24.55 -25.02 4.31
C ILE A 967 23.47 -24.47 5.25
N SER A 968 23.70 -24.53 6.56
CA SER A 968 22.70 -24.18 7.57
C SER A 968 22.66 -22.68 7.90
N ASN A 969 23.80 -22.01 7.81
CA ASN A 969 24.02 -20.67 8.40
C ASN A 969 24.36 -19.58 7.37
N SER A 970 24.48 -19.91 6.08
CA SER A 970 24.74 -18.90 5.03
C SER A 970 23.47 -18.39 4.34
N GLY A 971 23.38 -17.07 4.16
CA GLY A 971 22.26 -16.37 3.55
C GLY A 971 21.37 -15.66 4.55
N VAL A 972 20.22 -15.22 4.05
CA VAL A 972 19.22 -14.44 4.82
C VAL A 972 18.57 -15.32 5.89
N LEU A 973 18.59 -14.85 7.15
CA LEU A 973 18.06 -15.51 8.35
C LEU A 973 18.41 -17.00 8.51
N SER A 974 19.49 -17.46 7.89
CA SER A 974 19.93 -18.84 7.99
C SER A 974 20.65 -19.08 9.31
N GLY A 975 20.07 -19.96 10.14
CA GLY A 975 20.71 -20.63 11.26
C GLY A 975 21.06 -19.77 12.48
N THR A 976 20.65 -20.22 13.66
CA THR A 976 21.11 -19.66 14.93
C THR A 976 22.53 -20.10 15.21
N PHE A 977 23.47 -19.17 15.35
CA PHE A 977 24.82 -19.50 15.78
C PHE A 977 24.81 -19.97 17.23
N VAL A 978 24.71 -21.28 17.44
CA VAL A 978 24.99 -21.89 18.76
C VAL A 978 26.50 -22.03 18.85
N GLY A 979 27.17 -20.95 19.24
CA GLY A 979 28.61 -20.98 19.50
C GLY A 979 28.91 -22.16 20.41
N ASN A 980 29.65 -23.15 19.88
CA ASN A 980 30.06 -24.29 20.68
C ASN A 980 30.97 -23.74 21.79
N GLY A 981 30.45 -23.67 23.01
CA GLY A 981 31.14 -23.10 24.15
C GLY A 981 32.44 -23.84 24.39
N SER A 982 33.57 -23.29 23.91
CA SER A 982 34.89 -23.78 24.26
C SER A 982 35.25 -23.26 25.65
N GLY A 983 34.68 -23.92 26.68
CA GLY A 983 35.17 -23.89 28.04
C GLY A 983 35.93 -25.19 28.34
N SER A 984 37.25 -25.11 28.37
CA SER A 984 38.13 -26.20 28.79
C SER A 984 37.80 -26.67 30.21
N SER A 985 37.42 -27.93 30.42
CA SER A 985 37.74 -28.68 31.65
C SER A 985 37.63 -30.20 31.47
N SER A 986 38.64 -30.86 32.00
CA SER A 986 38.90 -32.30 32.09
C SER A 986 37.88 -33.14 32.86
N GLY A 987 37.63 -34.36 32.36
CA GLY A 987 37.56 -35.59 33.15
C GLY A 987 36.23 -36.00 33.80
N GLY A 988 35.85 -37.27 33.62
CA GLY A 988 35.03 -38.02 34.57
C GLY A 988 33.73 -38.63 34.02
N SER A 989 33.76 -39.94 33.77
CA SER A 989 32.57 -40.80 33.68
C SER A 989 31.80 -40.81 35.01
N THR A 990 30.46 -40.74 34.98
CA THR A 990 29.53 -41.74 35.57
C THR A 990 28.05 -41.35 35.38
N GLY A 991 27.27 -42.27 34.79
CA GLY A 991 25.86 -42.67 35.01
C GLY A 991 24.76 -41.70 35.48
N GLY A 992 23.58 -41.83 34.85
CA GLY A 992 22.29 -41.47 35.49
C GLY A 992 21.16 -41.12 34.52
N SER A 993 20.42 -42.12 34.05
CA SER A 993 19.14 -41.97 33.36
C SER A 993 18.05 -41.48 34.32
N THR A 994 17.32 -40.41 33.96
CA THR A 994 15.89 -40.24 34.28
C THR A 994 15.23 -39.39 33.19
N GLY A 995 14.21 -39.95 32.54
CA GLY A 995 13.44 -39.32 31.47
C GLY A 995 12.50 -38.22 31.96
N GLY A 996 12.16 -37.36 31.02
CA GLY A 996 11.08 -36.37 31.06
C GLY A 996 10.76 -35.99 29.63
N GLU A 997 9.64 -36.51 29.13
CA GLU A 997 9.13 -36.25 27.78
C GLU A 997 8.62 -34.81 27.67
N SER A 998 9.11 -34.06 26.69
CA SER A 998 8.49 -32.83 26.21
C SER A 998 8.05 -33.04 24.77
N GLY A 999 6.74 -33.14 24.55
CA GLY A 999 6.13 -33.22 23.23
C GLY A 999 6.37 -31.93 22.44
N GLY A 1000 7.10 -32.04 21.35
CA GLY A 1000 7.24 -30.97 20.36
C GLY A 1000 6.00 -30.93 19.47
N SER A 1001 5.29 -29.80 19.51
CA SER A 1001 4.25 -29.46 18.53
C SER A 1001 4.94 -28.99 17.25
N SER A 1002 4.60 -29.63 16.13
CA SER A 1002 5.10 -29.28 14.79
C SER A 1002 4.02 -28.49 14.05
N THR A 1003 4.43 -27.35 13.48
CA THR A 1003 3.61 -26.41 12.70
C THR A 1003 3.05 -27.04 11.41
N PRO A 1004 1.91 -26.55 10.88
CA PRO A 1004 1.33 -27.07 9.63
C PRO A 1004 2.24 -26.74 8.45
N ILE A 1005 2.58 -27.76 7.67
CA ILE A 1005 3.44 -27.65 6.50
C ILE A 1005 2.54 -27.39 5.29
N THR A 1006 2.61 -26.20 4.67
CA THR A 1006 2.18 -26.05 3.28
C THR A 1006 3.23 -26.70 2.39
N GLY A 1007 3.00 -27.96 2.05
CA GLY A 1007 3.92 -28.78 1.26
C GLY A 1007 3.70 -30.28 1.44
N SER A 1008 4.17 -31.06 0.46
CA SER A 1008 4.16 -32.52 0.51
C SER A 1008 5.12 -33.03 1.58
N THR A 1009 4.61 -33.72 2.60
CA THR A 1009 5.40 -34.33 3.66
C THR A 1009 5.58 -35.82 3.39
N THR A 1010 6.82 -36.29 3.16
CA THR A 1010 7.12 -37.72 2.99
C THR A 1010 7.63 -38.33 4.29
N ILE A 1011 6.90 -39.29 4.82
CA ILE A 1011 7.20 -40.09 6.00
C ILE A 1011 7.95 -41.35 5.58
N THR A 1012 9.14 -41.57 6.14
CA THR A 1012 10.01 -42.72 5.85
C THR A 1012 10.42 -43.48 7.11
N PHE A 1013 10.80 -44.75 6.95
CA PHE A 1013 11.12 -45.63 8.08
C PHE A 1013 12.64 -45.88 8.28
N ASN A 1014 13.50 -45.13 7.59
CA ASN A 1014 14.96 -45.35 7.58
C ASN A 1014 15.61 -45.24 8.97
N ASN A 1015 15.06 -44.35 9.81
CA ASN A 1015 15.56 -44.05 11.15
C ASN A 1015 15.09 -45.05 12.21
N PHE A 1016 14.21 -45.99 11.84
CA PHE A 1016 13.81 -47.07 12.74
C PHE A 1016 14.84 -48.21 12.68
N THR A 1017 15.16 -48.78 13.83
CA THR A 1017 15.93 -50.03 13.93
C THR A 1017 15.05 -51.13 14.50
N THR A 1018 15.45 -52.39 14.31
CA THR A 1018 14.74 -53.54 14.88
C THR A 1018 14.71 -53.49 16.41
N GLU A 1019 15.70 -52.83 17.04
CA GLU A 1019 15.81 -52.64 18.49
C GLU A 1019 14.90 -51.50 19.02
N THR A 1020 14.50 -50.55 18.18
CA THR A 1020 13.69 -49.38 18.57
C THR A 1020 12.21 -49.74 18.86
N LEU A 1021 11.77 -50.97 18.55
CA LEU A 1021 10.37 -51.42 18.67
C LEU A 1021 10.07 -52.12 20.01
N SER A 1022 9.77 -51.38 21.07
CA SER A 1022 9.53 -51.96 22.40
C SER A 1022 8.06 -52.30 22.73
N THR A 1023 7.06 -51.61 22.17
CA THR A 1023 5.62 -51.95 22.19
C THR A 1023 4.84 -50.85 21.47
N THR A 1024 5.24 -49.60 21.70
CA THR A 1024 4.85 -48.41 20.95
C THR A 1024 6.10 -47.54 20.79
N THR A 1025 6.36 -47.06 19.58
CA THR A 1025 7.55 -46.26 19.29
C THR A 1025 7.16 -45.03 18.49
N THR A 1026 7.43 -43.84 19.04
CA THR A 1026 7.11 -42.56 18.41
C THR A 1026 8.39 -41.84 17.97
N LEU A 1027 8.42 -41.38 16.73
CA LEU A 1027 9.52 -40.59 16.18
C LEU A 1027 8.94 -39.57 15.18
N ASN A 1028 9.29 -38.29 15.32
CA ASN A 1028 8.84 -37.19 14.43
C ASN A 1028 7.32 -37.18 14.17
N GLY A 1029 6.50 -37.32 15.23
CA GLY A 1029 5.04 -37.26 15.12
C GLY A 1029 4.35 -38.54 14.58
N ILE A 1030 5.10 -39.61 14.34
CA ILE A 1030 4.59 -40.90 13.85
C ILE A 1030 4.71 -41.95 14.94
N THR A 1031 3.63 -42.68 15.19
CA THR A 1031 3.58 -43.72 16.22
C THR A 1031 3.40 -45.10 15.59
N LEU A 1032 4.39 -45.97 15.77
CA LEU A 1032 4.28 -47.39 15.42
C LEU A 1032 3.73 -48.15 16.63
N ILE A 1033 2.58 -48.80 16.46
CA ILE A 1033 1.94 -49.57 17.53
C ILE A 1033 2.12 -51.07 17.30
N LYS A 1034 2.64 -51.77 18.29
CA LYS A 1034 2.83 -53.23 18.33
C LYS A 1034 2.00 -53.83 19.47
N ASN A 1035 0.68 -53.88 19.28
CA ASN A 1035 -0.24 -54.33 20.33
C ASN A 1035 -0.26 -55.86 20.55
N THR A 1036 -0.20 -56.69 19.49
CA THR A 1036 -0.27 -58.17 19.62
C THR A 1036 0.44 -59.00 18.52
N LYS A 1037 1.08 -58.38 17.51
CA LYS A 1037 1.65 -59.07 16.32
C LYS A 1037 3.10 -58.65 16.01
N THR A 1038 3.75 -59.39 15.10
CA THR A 1038 5.12 -59.10 14.64
C THR A 1038 5.12 -57.87 13.73
N VAL A 1039 5.55 -56.73 14.28
CA VAL A 1039 6.01 -55.57 13.51
C VAL A 1039 7.53 -55.66 13.42
N ALA A 1040 8.08 -55.64 12.20
CA ALA A 1040 9.51 -55.70 11.97
C ALA A 1040 9.92 -54.65 10.93
N VAL A 1041 10.95 -53.88 11.24
CA VAL A 1041 11.64 -53.05 10.26
C VAL A 1041 12.59 -53.96 9.50
N GLN A 1042 12.44 -54.03 8.18
CA GLN A 1042 13.28 -54.83 7.29
C GLN A 1042 14.01 -53.92 6.33
N GLU A 1043 15.19 -54.34 5.89
CA GLU A 1043 15.98 -53.61 4.91
C GLU A 1043 15.71 -54.14 3.51
N PHE A 1044 15.70 -53.26 2.51
CA PHE A 1044 15.76 -53.69 1.13
C PHE A 1044 17.17 -54.21 0.81
N SER A 1045 17.26 -55.19 -0.08
CA SER A 1045 18.56 -55.64 -0.63
C SER A 1045 19.27 -54.52 -1.42
N GLU A 1046 18.52 -53.55 -1.92
CA GLU A 1046 18.99 -52.34 -2.58
C GLU A 1046 18.07 -51.17 -2.21
N ALA A 1047 18.67 -50.01 -1.91
CA ALA A 1047 17.97 -48.75 -1.65
C ALA A 1047 16.91 -48.45 -2.74
N LYS A 1048 15.72 -48.05 -2.33
CA LYS A 1048 14.64 -47.58 -3.21
C LYS A 1048 14.55 -46.06 -3.14
N THR A 1049 13.90 -45.40 -4.09
CA THR A 1049 13.74 -43.93 -4.06
C THR A 1049 12.26 -43.58 -4.16
N ILE A 1050 11.75 -42.79 -3.22
CA ILE A 1050 10.40 -42.24 -3.21
C ILE A 1050 10.52 -40.73 -2.96
N ASN A 1051 9.96 -39.91 -3.85
CA ASN A 1051 10.03 -38.43 -3.78
C ASN A 1051 11.45 -37.89 -3.53
N GLY A 1052 12.45 -38.48 -4.19
CA GLY A 1052 13.86 -38.08 -4.05
C GLY A 1052 14.54 -38.51 -2.74
N GLN A 1053 13.83 -39.15 -1.81
CA GLN A 1053 14.42 -39.72 -0.60
C GLN A 1053 14.80 -41.19 -0.82
N ALA A 1054 16.05 -41.53 -0.47
CA ALA A 1054 16.52 -42.91 -0.47
C ALA A 1054 15.87 -43.68 0.68
N ILE A 1055 15.18 -44.76 0.38
CA ILE A 1055 14.46 -45.64 1.29
C ILE A 1055 15.16 -46.99 1.33
N ASN A 1056 15.86 -47.25 2.42
CA ASN A 1056 16.62 -48.48 2.59
C ASN A 1056 15.87 -49.49 3.45
N LYS A 1057 14.76 -49.07 4.07
CA LYS A 1057 13.97 -49.88 4.99
C LYS A 1057 12.48 -49.76 4.73
N TYR A 1058 11.74 -50.80 5.11
CA TYR A 1058 10.28 -50.82 5.13
C TYR A 1058 9.79 -51.47 6.41
N VAL A 1059 8.57 -51.15 6.83
CA VAL A 1059 7.94 -51.80 7.99
C VAL A 1059 7.04 -52.90 7.51
N SER A 1060 7.26 -54.11 8.03
CA SER A 1060 6.44 -55.29 7.78
C SER A 1060 5.53 -55.53 8.99
N PHE A 1061 4.23 -55.59 8.74
CA PHE A 1061 3.19 -55.93 9.70
C PHE A 1061 2.69 -57.35 9.41
N GLY A 1062 2.62 -58.22 10.42
CA GLY A 1062 1.96 -59.52 10.30
C GLY A 1062 0.43 -59.40 10.27
N GLY A 1063 -0.28 -60.23 9.49
CA GLY A 1063 -1.75 -60.17 9.37
C GLY A 1063 -2.49 -60.42 10.70
N GLY A 1064 -3.53 -59.63 10.97
CA GLY A 1064 -4.32 -59.61 12.22
C GLY A 1064 -5.81 -59.93 12.03
N ALA A 1065 -6.60 -59.88 13.11
CA ALA A 1065 -8.06 -60.06 13.10
C ALA A 1065 -8.84 -58.74 13.01
N SER A 1066 -8.16 -57.61 13.27
CA SER A 1066 -8.66 -56.23 13.19
C SER A 1066 -7.59 -55.33 12.56
N TYR A 1067 -8.00 -54.21 11.93
CA TYR A 1067 -7.08 -53.21 11.33
C TYR A 1067 -6.24 -52.44 12.37
N THR A 1068 -6.64 -52.46 13.64
CA THR A 1068 -5.94 -51.80 14.76
C THR A 1068 -4.87 -52.66 15.43
N ASP A 1069 -4.76 -53.93 15.02
CA ASP A 1069 -3.79 -54.90 15.56
C ASP A 1069 -2.43 -54.78 14.83
N GLY A 1070 -1.70 -53.68 15.06
CA GLY A 1070 -0.42 -53.42 14.41
C GLY A 1070 -0.56 -52.45 13.22
N CYS A 1071 -0.39 -51.16 13.49
CA CYS A 1071 -0.62 -50.08 12.53
C CYS A 1071 0.45 -48.98 12.64
N VAL A 1072 0.48 -48.13 11.61
CA VAL A 1072 1.15 -46.82 11.66
C VAL A 1072 0.10 -45.77 11.98
N GLN A 1073 0.30 -44.97 13.01
CA GLN A 1073 -0.54 -43.81 13.32
C GLN A 1073 0.21 -42.50 13.08
N PHE A 1074 -0.51 -41.52 12.55
CA PHE A 1074 -0.04 -40.17 12.29
C PHE A 1074 -1.23 -39.20 12.29
N THR A 1075 -0.98 -37.90 12.48
CA THR A 1075 -2.03 -36.89 12.53
C THR A 1075 -1.88 -35.92 11.36
N THR A 1076 -2.97 -35.59 10.69
CA THR A 1076 -3.04 -34.52 9.69
C THR A 1076 -3.69 -33.28 10.31
N THR A 1077 -3.15 -32.09 10.05
CA THR A 1077 -3.62 -30.81 10.62
C THR A 1077 -4.55 -30.02 9.68
N ALA A 1078 -4.64 -30.45 8.41
CA ALA A 1078 -5.53 -29.92 7.39
C ALA A 1078 -5.95 -31.07 6.44
N THR A 1079 -6.96 -30.83 5.61
CA THR A 1079 -7.36 -31.79 4.57
C THR A 1079 -6.19 -32.08 3.64
N ALA A 1080 -5.96 -33.35 3.31
CA ALA A 1080 -4.78 -33.77 2.56
C ALA A 1080 -5.04 -34.95 1.62
N ASN A 1081 -4.32 -35.01 0.51
CA ASN A 1081 -4.16 -36.24 -0.27
C ASN A 1081 -3.05 -37.09 0.37
N ILE A 1082 -3.34 -38.35 0.69
CA ILE A 1082 -2.40 -39.25 1.38
C ILE A 1082 -2.01 -40.39 0.45
N THR A 1083 -0.76 -40.44 0.03
CA THR A 1083 -0.21 -41.50 -0.81
C THR A 1083 0.60 -42.50 0.01
N VAL A 1084 0.22 -43.78 0.01
CA VAL A 1084 0.92 -44.84 0.73
C VAL A 1084 1.65 -45.74 -0.26
N TYR A 1085 2.94 -46.00 -0.01
CA TYR A 1085 3.79 -46.85 -0.83
C TYR A 1085 3.99 -48.22 -0.19
N TYR A 1086 3.85 -49.28 -0.99
CA TYR A 1086 3.88 -50.67 -0.55
C TYR A 1086 4.91 -51.50 -1.33
N ALA A 1087 5.54 -52.47 -0.67
CA ALA A 1087 6.43 -53.44 -1.30
C ALA A 1087 5.76 -54.83 -1.42
N SER A 1088 5.71 -55.41 -2.62
CA SER A 1088 5.08 -56.73 -2.84
C SER A 1088 5.87 -57.84 -2.12
N GLY A 1089 5.20 -58.63 -1.26
CA GLY A 1089 5.81 -59.72 -0.49
C GLY A 1089 5.20 -61.11 -0.73
N GLY A 1090 4.73 -61.41 -1.94
CA GLY A 1090 4.15 -62.72 -2.31
C GLY A 1090 2.64 -62.73 -2.56
N SER A 1091 2.14 -63.88 -3.00
CA SER A 1091 0.96 -64.10 -3.86
C SER A 1091 -0.45 -63.97 -3.23
N SER A 1092 -0.66 -63.11 -2.25
CA SER A 1092 -2.00 -62.86 -1.72
C SER A 1092 -2.24 -61.38 -1.44
N GLU A 1093 -3.47 -60.94 -1.72
CA GLU A 1093 -3.99 -59.58 -1.60
C GLU A 1093 -3.65 -58.97 -0.23
N ARG A 1094 -3.08 -57.76 -0.18
CA ARG A 1094 -2.65 -57.06 1.03
C ARG A 1094 -3.33 -55.69 1.08
N PHE A 1095 -4.32 -55.56 1.95
CA PHE A 1095 -5.17 -54.38 2.10
C PHE A 1095 -4.59 -53.41 3.14
N ALA A 1096 -4.58 -52.12 2.83
CA ALA A 1096 -4.44 -51.04 3.82
C ALA A 1096 -5.64 -50.11 3.69
N ALA A 1097 -6.21 -49.73 4.82
CA ALA A 1097 -7.25 -48.71 4.91
C ALA A 1097 -6.76 -47.58 5.83
N ILE A 1098 -7.09 -46.34 5.48
CA ILE A 1098 -6.93 -45.16 6.34
C ILE A 1098 -8.22 -45.01 7.15
N PHE A 1099 -8.11 -44.91 8.46
CA PHE A 1099 -9.26 -44.68 9.35
C PHE A 1099 -9.06 -43.40 10.15
N ASN A 1100 -10.14 -42.61 10.32
CA ASN A 1100 -10.19 -41.42 11.17
C ASN A 1100 -10.58 -41.84 12.60
N ASP A 1101 -9.74 -41.55 13.59
CA ASP A 1101 -9.88 -42.06 14.96
C ASP A 1101 -10.88 -41.28 15.83
N THR A 1102 -11.41 -40.16 15.32
CA THR A 1102 -12.17 -39.21 16.15
C THR A 1102 -13.45 -39.80 16.80
N GLU A 1103 -14.00 -40.93 16.32
CA GLU A 1103 -15.17 -41.59 16.94
C GLU A 1103 -15.09 -43.12 17.14
N GLY A 1104 -13.97 -43.78 16.84
CA GLY A 1104 -13.88 -45.24 16.99
C GLY A 1104 -14.88 -46.06 16.16
N LYS A 1105 -15.43 -45.49 15.07
CA LYS A 1105 -16.25 -46.20 14.08
C LYS A 1105 -15.50 -46.36 12.76
N LEU A 1106 -15.52 -47.60 12.26
CA LEU A 1106 -15.00 -47.99 10.95
C LEU A 1106 -15.92 -47.46 9.86
N ASP A 1107 -15.50 -46.48 9.08
CA ASP A 1107 -16.16 -46.15 7.81
C ASP A 1107 -15.63 -47.06 6.68
N GLU A 1108 -16.53 -47.45 5.77
CA GLU A 1108 -16.30 -48.50 4.78
C GLU A 1108 -15.17 -48.19 3.79
N ALA A 1109 -14.34 -49.22 3.56
CA ALA A 1109 -13.11 -49.19 2.78
C ALA A 1109 -13.31 -48.83 1.29
N THR A 1110 -12.61 -47.82 0.80
CA THR A 1110 -12.25 -47.73 -0.62
C THR A 1110 -11.14 -48.75 -0.89
N THR A 1111 -11.48 -49.83 -1.59
CA THR A 1111 -10.61 -50.99 -1.81
C THR A 1111 -9.76 -50.80 -3.07
N PRO A 1112 -8.42 -50.72 -3.00
CA PRO A 1112 -7.58 -50.82 -4.19
C PRO A 1112 -7.47 -52.28 -4.62
N THR A 1113 -7.80 -52.58 -5.88
CA THR A 1113 -7.45 -53.85 -6.52
C THR A 1113 -6.02 -53.75 -7.04
N VAL A 1114 -5.07 -54.53 -6.49
CA VAL A 1114 -3.64 -54.49 -6.88
C VAL A 1114 -3.32 -55.50 -7.99
N ILE A 1115 -2.52 -55.02 -8.95
CA ILE A 1115 -1.90 -55.78 -10.06
C ILE A 1115 -0.77 -56.68 -9.52
N LYS A 1116 -0.72 -57.92 -10.04
CA LYS A 1116 0.29 -58.93 -9.72
C LYS A 1116 1.60 -58.63 -10.46
N ASP A 1117 2.61 -58.06 -9.79
CA ASP A 1117 4.01 -58.24 -10.20
C ASP A 1117 4.96 -58.13 -9.02
N ALA A 1118 5.87 -59.11 -8.90
CA ALA A 1118 6.80 -59.24 -7.78
C ALA A 1118 8.02 -58.30 -7.96
N ASN A 1119 8.48 -57.71 -6.86
CA ASN A 1119 9.62 -56.75 -6.72
C ASN A 1119 9.34 -55.29 -7.10
N THR A 1120 8.08 -54.89 -7.24
CA THR A 1120 7.68 -53.52 -7.55
C THR A 1120 7.18 -52.78 -6.30
N ILE A 1121 7.56 -51.51 -6.14
CA ILE A 1121 6.88 -50.59 -5.22
C ILE A 1121 5.63 -50.10 -5.94
N VAL A 1122 4.49 -50.20 -5.27
CA VAL A 1122 3.22 -49.64 -5.75
C VAL A 1122 2.74 -48.58 -4.77
N SER A 1123 2.05 -47.55 -5.26
CA SER A 1123 1.47 -46.52 -4.41
C SER A 1123 -0.04 -46.49 -4.55
N TYR A 1124 -0.71 -46.00 -3.51
CA TYR A 1124 -2.14 -45.70 -3.55
C TYR A 1124 -2.40 -44.37 -2.86
N THR A 1125 -3.15 -43.49 -3.52
CA THR A 1125 -3.48 -42.15 -3.02
C THR A 1125 -4.93 -42.08 -2.58
N PHE A 1126 -5.13 -41.70 -1.33
CA PHE A 1126 -6.41 -41.35 -0.74
C PHE A 1126 -6.59 -39.84 -0.86
N ASN A 1127 -7.57 -39.38 -1.64
CA ASN A 1127 -7.72 -37.95 -1.89
C ASN A 1127 -8.66 -37.28 -0.87
N ASN A 1128 -8.42 -36.01 -0.56
CA ASN A 1128 -9.27 -35.17 0.28
C ASN A 1128 -9.56 -35.75 1.69
N ILE A 1129 -8.57 -36.34 2.35
CA ILE A 1129 -8.71 -36.86 3.71
C ILE A 1129 -8.67 -35.70 4.69
N GLU A 1130 -9.76 -35.51 5.43
CA GLU A 1130 -9.89 -34.44 6.43
C GLU A 1130 -8.81 -34.52 7.52
N ALA A 1131 -8.54 -33.38 8.17
CA ALA A 1131 -7.65 -33.30 9.31
C ALA A 1131 -8.12 -34.25 10.43
N GLY A 1132 -7.19 -35.00 11.04
CA GLY A 1132 -7.52 -35.90 12.12
C GLY A 1132 -6.42 -36.90 12.45
N ASN A 1133 -6.68 -37.76 13.44
CA ASN A 1133 -5.82 -38.89 13.76
C ASN A 1133 -6.09 -40.01 12.76
N LEU A 1134 -5.05 -40.42 12.04
CA LEU A 1134 -5.14 -41.41 10.99
C LEU A 1134 -4.32 -42.65 11.33
N ALA A 1135 -4.84 -43.81 10.95
CA ALA A 1135 -4.15 -45.08 11.10
C ALA A 1135 -4.13 -45.87 9.79
N ILE A 1136 -2.98 -46.49 9.46
CA ILE A 1136 -2.83 -47.42 8.34
C ILE A 1136 -2.46 -48.80 8.89
N GLY A 1137 -3.29 -49.80 8.59
CA GLY A 1137 -3.11 -51.20 9.01
C GLY A 1137 -3.85 -52.19 8.10
N SER A 1138 -3.68 -53.49 8.34
CA SER A 1138 -4.28 -54.59 7.55
C SER A 1138 -4.97 -55.62 8.45
N SER A 1139 -6.16 -56.10 8.05
CA SER A 1139 -6.98 -57.04 8.83
C SER A 1139 -6.97 -58.51 8.34
N SER A 1140 -6.15 -58.88 7.33
CA SER A 1140 -6.25 -60.24 6.75
C SER A 1140 -4.94 -60.84 6.24
N SER A 1141 -3.99 -60.02 5.79
CA SER A 1141 -2.68 -60.47 5.29
C SER A 1141 -1.60 -59.43 5.65
N GLY A 1142 -0.38 -59.88 5.93
CA GLY A 1142 0.67 -58.96 6.38
C GLY A 1142 0.97 -57.87 5.34
N ILE A 1143 1.27 -56.64 5.73
CA ILE A 1143 1.52 -55.53 4.80
C ILE A 1143 2.96 -55.00 4.96
N ASN A 1144 3.58 -54.59 3.86
CA ASN A 1144 4.91 -54.00 3.86
C ASN A 1144 4.79 -52.54 3.42
N ILE A 1145 4.85 -51.61 4.37
CA ILE A 1145 4.76 -50.17 4.12
C ILE A 1145 6.16 -49.60 3.96
N VAL A 1146 6.37 -48.89 2.86
CA VAL A 1146 7.67 -48.34 2.44
C VAL A 1146 7.77 -46.86 2.81
N ALA A 1147 6.73 -46.09 2.52
CA ALA A 1147 6.63 -44.67 2.86
C ALA A 1147 5.16 -44.22 2.86
N ILE A 1148 4.87 -43.09 3.50
CA ILE A 1148 3.58 -42.40 3.45
C ILE A 1148 3.85 -40.95 3.04
N VAL A 1149 3.09 -40.40 2.10
CA VAL A 1149 3.24 -39.02 1.63
C VAL A 1149 1.93 -38.30 1.89
N ILE A 1150 2.00 -37.13 2.50
CA ILE A 1150 0.85 -36.30 2.87
C ILE A 1150 0.96 -34.98 2.12
N GLU A 1151 0.01 -34.72 1.23
CA GLU A 1151 -0.09 -33.50 0.43
C GLU A 1151 -1.28 -32.71 0.91
N TYR A 1152 -1.05 -31.70 1.75
CA TYR A 1152 -2.09 -30.82 2.25
C TYR A 1152 -2.72 -30.02 1.09
N ILE A 1153 -4.05 -29.97 1.06
CA ILE A 1153 -4.88 -29.36 0.00
C ILE A 1153 -5.28 -27.94 0.38
#